data_AF-A0A2E3JQ49-F1
#
_entry.id   AF-A0A2E3JQ49-F1
#
_cell.length_a   1.000
_cell.length_b   1.000
_cell.length_c   1.000
_cell.angle_alpha   90.00
_cell.angle_beta   90.00
_cell.angle_gamma   90.00
#
_symmetry.space_group_name_H-M   'P 1'
#
loop_
_entity.id
_entity.type
_entity.pdbx_description
1 polymer ?
#
loop_
_entity_poly.entity_id
_entity_poly.type
_entity_poly.pdbx_seq_one_letter_code
_entity_poly.pdbx_strand_id
1 'polypeptide(L)'
;LNIAESKILENPAEHVVAEVKRQLLNDPQFAFLGKTNAERKQALFGCPSDDVTCTGGGGLKIYTTLDLGLQEHANEVLNKWVPPDLSGDEEADPRPTGVITLLDNYSGAIRVMASGLPFEEEQYNLATQGKRNPGSAFKPITLLAALESGTKLYSNRDSRSPVEINCGYPCAPDGVGTKWVVRNYGTSITADRFLSKFPALDRAIELQCVDTHIEEIKTKDFIDQFPLVEDIDEYETEEEKLLAIGTALGQYDEEGNPVLMDEEGKKYVINENRERVYFDIEGRKILSDEDGIRYVLGKDSLGLEDIKIYAFEEQEIIEDLSTLDEFISIDPESEYQYVYKPCLNKSTYNISIRRLDDSGMISLEEATRRSVNTVFAQVASELGGEKLASTAKKLGISSYLDPVISLTLGAGAVTPIEMASAYSSFATNGVLAPPYLIERIEDTDGNILYQHITSPRVSIADPGAAAAVRKTLEVAAQRGTGTRALLDDRNIAGKTGTHQGFREAWFIGFIPQYTSSVWIGFAEEQLPLRNVTINGEVYRTVSGGRVPAPIWKEFMDKVIEDLPIQNWPTSPSDIDKYYEIPTGEIPELTGLNVLDAEEISFSSYFLPIVNLVNSEEEPGVVLSQSVEAGEEMPEGTEIILEVASSPLSASIPSIAPCTTTLEEAENLFKKFMRDTGVVVFLNYSYENTNIQTCDGKILGTNVSQGAVVSSGDTILLIVSSTTED
;
A
#
# COMPACT_ATOMS: atom_id res chain seq x y z
N LEU A 1 -27.06 44.50 -37.68
CA LEU A 1 -26.44 43.17 -37.82
C LEU A 1 -25.91 42.80 -36.43
N ASN A 2 -26.79 42.30 -35.57
CA ASN A 2 -26.46 41.82 -34.22
C ASN A 2 -26.13 40.33 -34.32
N ILE A 3 -24.89 40.00 -34.65
CA ILE A 3 -24.38 38.67 -34.36
C ILE A 3 -23.69 38.82 -33.00
N ALA A 4 -24.44 38.46 -31.96
CA ALA A 4 -23.86 38.23 -30.65
C ALA A 4 -22.76 37.19 -30.80
N GLU A 5 -21.62 37.45 -30.14
CA GLU A 5 -20.55 36.49 -29.92
C GLU A 5 -21.17 35.14 -29.53
N SER A 6 -21.14 34.18 -30.47
CA SER A 6 -21.40 32.80 -30.11
C SER A 6 -20.22 32.38 -29.26
N LYS A 7 -20.45 32.23 -27.94
CA LYS A 7 -19.66 31.30 -27.15
C LYS A 7 -19.60 30.01 -27.95
N ILE A 8 -18.41 29.66 -28.42
CA ILE A 8 -18.10 28.31 -28.85
C ILE A 8 -18.39 27.47 -27.61
N LEU A 9 -19.50 26.74 -27.61
CA LEU A 9 -19.68 25.63 -26.69
C LEU A 9 -18.74 24.55 -27.24
N GLU A 10 -17.51 24.52 -26.71
CA GLU A 10 -16.60 23.39 -26.87
C GLU A 10 -17.38 22.12 -26.51
N ASN A 11 -17.34 21.12 -27.38
CA ASN A 11 -18.13 19.91 -27.22
C ASN A 11 -17.59 19.13 -26.00
N PRO A 12 -18.36 18.91 -24.92
CA PRO A 12 -17.84 18.31 -23.68
C PRO A 12 -17.46 16.82 -23.82
N ALA A 13 -17.56 16.24 -25.01
CA ALA A 13 -17.37 14.81 -25.24
C ALA A 13 -16.55 14.51 -26.51
N GLU A 14 -15.56 15.33 -26.87
CA GLU A 14 -14.80 15.17 -28.11
C GLU A 14 -14.05 13.82 -28.20
N HIS A 15 -13.38 13.38 -27.12
CA HIS A 15 -12.79 12.03 -27.08
C HIS A 15 -13.81 10.91 -27.23
N VAL A 16 -15.05 11.13 -26.78
CA VAL A 16 -16.15 10.18 -26.98
C VAL A 16 -16.55 10.13 -28.45
N VAL A 17 -16.67 11.29 -29.10
CA VAL A 17 -16.98 11.37 -30.54
C VAL A 17 -15.87 10.70 -31.37
N ALA A 18 -14.60 10.91 -31.02
CA ALA A 18 -13.48 10.24 -31.67
C ALA A 18 -13.52 8.72 -31.48
N GLU A 19 -13.82 8.25 -30.27
CA GLU A 19 -13.97 6.82 -29.97
C GLU A 19 -15.16 6.20 -30.75
N VAL A 20 -16.30 6.88 -30.83
CA VAL A 20 -17.45 6.46 -31.65
C VAL A 20 -17.04 6.32 -33.12
N LYS A 21 -16.37 7.34 -33.68
CA LYS A 21 -15.86 7.28 -35.06
C LYS A 21 -14.89 6.10 -35.24
N ARG A 22 -13.98 5.89 -34.30
CA ARG A 22 -13.01 4.79 -34.33
C ARG A 22 -13.72 3.43 -34.33
N GLN A 23 -14.72 3.22 -33.49
CA GLN A 23 -15.50 1.97 -33.44
C GLN A 23 -16.23 1.74 -34.76
N LEU A 24 -16.97 2.73 -35.26
CA LEU A 24 -17.72 2.61 -36.51
C LEU A 24 -16.81 2.27 -37.70
N LEU A 25 -15.60 2.83 -37.74
CA LEU A 25 -14.63 2.60 -38.81
C LEU A 25 -13.89 1.26 -38.73
N ASN A 26 -13.66 0.73 -37.52
CA ASN A 26 -12.72 -0.38 -37.34
C ASN A 26 -13.34 -1.64 -36.74
N ASP A 27 -14.44 -1.54 -35.98
CA ASP A 27 -15.05 -2.69 -35.32
C ASP A 27 -15.84 -3.55 -36.33
N PRO A 28 -15.58 -4.87 -36.42
CA PRO A 28 -16.34 -5.78 -37.26
C PRO A 28 -17.86 -5.74 -37.08
N GLN A 29 -18.37 -5.40 -35.88
CA GLN A 29 -19.81 -5.34 -35.63
C GLN A 29 -20.55 -4.32 -36.51
N PHE A 30 -19.84 -3.28 -36.98
CA PHE A 30 -20.40 -2.25 -37.87
C PHE A 30 -20.14 -2.51 -39.36
N ALA A 31 -19.82 -3.75 -39.74
CA ALA A 31 -19.58 -4.12 -41.14
C ALA A 31 -20.79 -3.91 -42.07
N PHE A 32 -21.99 -3.72 -41.53
CA PHE A 32 -23.18 -3.34 -42.31
C PHE A 32 -23.07 -1.93 -42.91
N LEU A 33 -22.21 -1.06 -42.35
CA LEU A 33 -21.88 0.26 -42.93
C LEU A 33 -20.87 0.16 -44.10
N GLY A 34 -20.25 -1.00 -44.29
CA GLY A 34 -19.19 -1.21 -45.28
C GLY A 34 -18.19 -2.27 -44.84
N LYS A 35 -17.71 -3.06 -45.79
CA LYS A 35 -16.65 -4.07 -45.58
C LYS A 35 -15.26 -3.42 -45.53
N THR A 36 -15.09 -2.25 -46.14
CA THR A 36 -13.82 -1.51 -46.15
C THR A 36 -13.91 -0.23 -45.34
N ASN A 37 -12.76 0.27 -44.87
CA ASN A 37 -12.68 1.56 -44.17
C ASN A 37 -13.19 2.71 -45.05
N ALA A 38 -12.94 2.66 -46.36
CA ALA A 38 -13.43 3.66 -47.32
C ALA A 38 -14.97 3.66 -47.43
N GLU A 39 -15.59 2.49 -47.54
CA GLU A 39 -17.06 2.35 -47.58
C GLU A 39 -17.68 2.88 -46.28
N ARG A 40 -17.10 2.54 -45.12
CA ARG A 40 -17.56 3.03 -43.82
C ARG A 40 -17.42 4.55 -43.68
N LYS A 41 -16.31 5.13 -44.14
CA LYS A 41 -16.12 6.60 -44.19
C LYS A 41 -17.18 7.26 -45.05
N GLN A 42 -17.47 6.71 -46.23
CA GLN A 42 -18.52 7.22 -47.11
C GLN A 42 -19.90 7.13 -46.43
N ALA A 43 -20.21 6.01 -45.76
CA ALA A 43 -21.48 5.87 -45.03
C ALA A 43 -21.61 6.90 -43.89
N LEU A 44 -20.54 7.16 -43.14
CA LEU A 44 -20.53 8.07 -41.98
C LEU A 44 -20.53 9.55 -42.37
N PHE A 45 -19.62 9.95 -43.26
CA PHE A 45 -19.34 11.35 -43.57
C PHE A 45 -19.94 11.80 -44.90
N GLY A 46 -20.44 10.88 -45.71
CA GLY A 46 -20.86 11.15 -47.07
C GLY A 46 -19.67 11.37 -48.01
N CYS A 47 -19.98 11.93 -49.17
CA CYS A 47 -18.99 12.23 -50.18
C CYS A 47 -18.13 13.45 -49.78
N PRO A 48 -16.82 13.44 -50.05
CA PRO A 48 -15.99 14.63 -49.97
C PRO A 48 -16.58 15.78 -50.77
N SER A 49 -16.46 17.02 -50.27
CA SER A 49 -17.06 18.20 -50.88
C SER A 49 -16.55 18.51 -52.30
N ASP A 50 -15.38 17.99 -52.67
CA ASP A 50 -14.71 18.15 -53.95
C ASP A 50 -14.97 17.00 -54.95
N ASP A 51 -15.60 15.90 -54.51
CA ASP A 51 -15.93 14.76 -55.38
C ASP A 51 -17.40 14.80 -55.82
N VAL A 52 -17.64 15.40 -56.99
CA VAL A 52 -18.96 15.51 -57.63
C VAL A 52 -19.46 14.21 -58.28
N THR A 53 -18.63 13.16 -58.32
CA THR A 53 -18.99 11.85 -58.90
C THR A 53 -19.46 10.86 -57.85
N CYS A 54 -19.10 11.11 -56.58
CA CYS A 54 -19.57 10.35 -55.45
C CYS A 54 -21.07 10.62 -55.21
N THR A 55 -21.84 9.55 -54.98
CA THR A 55 -23.28 9.63 -54.68
C THR A 55 -23.60 8.77 -53.45
N GLY A 56 -24.38 9.33 -52.51
CA GLY A 56 -24.83 8.64 -51.30
C GLY A 56 -23.87 8.67 -50.10
N GLY A 57 -24.42 8.40 -48.91
CA GLY A 57 -23.70 8.40 -47.63
C GLY A 57 -23.87 9.69 -46.81
N GLY A 58 -23.52 9.64 -45.52
CA GLY A 58 -23.66 10.76 -44.58
C GLY A 58 -25.06 10.93 -44.01
N GLY A 59 -25.19 11.75 -42.97
CA GLY A 59 -26.49 12.06 -42.34
C GLY A 59 -27.03 10.99 -41.38
N LEU A 60 -26.22 9.98 -41.03
CA LEU A 60 -26.56 9.02 -39.98
C LEU A 60 -26.75 9.71 -38.63
N LYS A 61 -27.75 9.28 -37.87
CA LYS A 61 -27.94 9.68 -36.47
C LYS A 61 -27.42 8.57 -35.57
N ILE A 62 -26.42 8.89 -34.76
CA ILE A 62 -25.78 7.95 -33.84
C ILE A 62 -26.18 8.34 -32.43
N TYR A 63 -26.80 7.42 -31.71
CA TYR A 63 -27.19 7.58 -30.31
C TYR A 63 -26.23 6.77 -29.45
N THR A 64 -25.66 7.40 -28.43
CA THR A 64 -24.75 6.77 -27.48
C THR A 64 -25.41 6.56 -26.12
N THR A 65 -24.76 5.77 -25.27
CA THR A 65 -25.14 5.57 -23.86
C THR A 65 -24.68 6.67 -22.91
N LEU A 66 -23.86 7.59 -23.43
CA LEU A 66 -23.21 8.66 -22.69
C LEU A 66 -24.23 9.57 -22.01
N ASP A 67 -23.99 9.85 -20.72
CA ASP A 67 -24.69 10.92 -20.02
C ASP A 67 -23.86 12.20 -20.14
N LEU A 68 -24.35 13.17 -20.91
CA LEU A 68 -23.61 14.41 -21.18
C LEU A 68 -23.39 15.25 -19.92
N GLY A 69 -24.34 15.26 -18.98
CA GLY A 69 -24.21 16.05 -17.76
C GLY A 69 -23.16 15.46 -16.82
N LEU A 70 -23.16 14.13 -16.67
CA LEU A 70 -22.13 13.44 -15.89
C LEU A 70 -20.76 13.47 -16.59
N GLN A 71 -20.72 13.45 -17.92
CA GLN A 71 -19.48 13.57 -18.68
C GLN A 71 -18.85 14.96 -18.51
N GLU A 72 -19.65 16.03 -18.60
CA GLU A 72 -19.19 17.40 -18.35
C GLU A 72 -18.65 17.53 -16.93
N HIS A 73 -19.39 17.02 -15.94
CA HIS A 73 -18.92 17.03 -14.56
C HIS A 73 -17.62 16.24 -14.34
N ALA A 74 -17.47 15.08 -14.97
CA ALA A 74 -16.23 14.31 -14.89
C ALA A 74 -15.03 15.08 -15.47
N ASN A 75 -15.23 15.83 -16.56
CA ASN A 75 -14.20 16.69 -17.12
C ASN A 75 -13.87 17.86 -16.16
N GLU A 76 -14.88 18.47 -15.52
CA GLU A 76 -14.66 19.52 -14.51
C GLU A 76 -13.82 19.01 -13.34
N VAL A 77 -14.14 17.82 -12.82
CA VAL A 77 -13.38 17.18 -11.74
C VAL A 77 -11.93 16.92 -12.20
N LEU A 78 -11.72 16.37 -13.39
CA LEU A 78 -10.36 16.16 -13.90
C LEU A 78 -9.61 17.48 -14.08
N ASN A 79 -10.22 18.51 -14.65
CA ASN A 79 -9.61 19.82 -14.85
C ASN A 79 -9.26 20.51 -13.53
N LYS A 80 -10.03 20.28 -12.47
CA LYS A 80 -9.73 20.76 -11.13
C LYS A 80 -8.51 20.05 -10.54
N TRP A 81 -8.47 18.72 -10.61
CA TRP A 81 -7.46 17.92 -9.93
C TRP A 81 -6.14 17.87 -10.70
N VAL A 82 -6.21 17.58 -12.00
CA VAL A 82 -5.10 17.39 -12.93
C VAL A 82 -5.30 18.28 -14.15
N PRO A 83 -5.20 19.61 -13.99
CA PRO A 83 -5.42 20.55 -15.09
C PRO A 83 -4.46 20.27 -16.25
N PRO A 84 -4.95 20.24 -17.50
CA PRO A 84 -4.09 20.02 -18.66
C PRO A 84 -3.05 21.13 -18.79
N ASP A 85 -1.90 20.79 -19.37
CA ASP A 85 -0.90 21.79 -19.69
C ASP A 85 -1.25 22.50 -21.01
N LEU A 86 -1.89 23.66 -20.89
CA LEU A 86 -2.28 24.49 -22.04
C LEU A 86 -1.22 25.53 -22.42
N SER A 87 -0.03 25.47 -21.81
CA SER A 87 1.01 26.48 -22.04
C SER A 87 1.68 26.36 -23.41
N GLY A 88 1.66 25.17 -24.01
CA GLY A 88 2.36 24.87 -25.27
C GLY A 88 3.88 25.01 -25.17
N ASP A 89 4.41 25.03 -23.95
CA ASP A 89 5.84 25.14 -23.67
C ASP A 89 6.44 23.74 -23.55
N GLU A 90 7.21 23.32 -24.57
CA GLU A 90 7.91 22.03 -24.58
C GLU A 90 8.98 21.92 -23.46
N GLU A 91 9.35 23.04 -22.81
CA GLU A 91 10.28 23.07 -21.68
C GLU A 91 9.59 23.02 -20.31
N ALA A 92 8.25 23.04 -20.25
CA ALA A 92 7.50 22.94 -19.00
C ALA A 92 7.62 21.54 -18.39
N ASP A 93 7.69 21.48 -17.05
CA ASP A 93 7.68 20.20 -16.34
C ASP A 93 6.41 19.41 -16.68
N PRO A 94 6.53 18.13 -17.08
CA PRO A 94 5.38 17.32 -17.45
C PRO A 94 4.37 17.28 -16.30
N ARG A 95 3.08 17.42 -16.63
CA ARG A 95 1.99 17.38 -15.66
C ARG A 95 1.26 16.03 -15.69
N PRO A 96 0.84 15.52 -14.52
CA PRO A 96 -0.02 14.34 -14.49
C PRO A 96 -1.37 14.66 -15.13
N THR A 97 -1.97 13.63 -15.72
CA THR A 97 -3.34 13.63 -16.25
C THR A 97 -4.17 12.57 -15.52
N GLY A 98 -5.42 12.39 -15.92
CA GLY A 98 -6.32 11.43 -15.31
C GLY A 98 -7.41 10.91 -16.23
N VAL A 99 -8.09 9.86 -15.76
CA VAL A 99 -9.24 9.26 -16.41
C VAL A 99 -10.33 9.01 -15.38
N ILE A 100 -11.58 9.28 -15.75
CA ILE A 100 -12.77 8.87 -14.99
C ILE A 100 -13.68 8.11 -15.94
N THR A 101 -14.09 6.90 -15.54
CA THR A 101 -15.08 6.09 -16.28
C THR A 101 -16.29 5.81 -15.41
N LEU A 102 -17.46 5.58 -16.02
CA LEU A 102 -18.66 5.14 -15.32
C LEU A 102 -19.41 4.11 -16.16
N LEU A 103 -19.63 2.93 -15.60
CA LEU A 103 -20.35 1.82 -16.21
C LEU A 103 -21.62 1.51 -15.43
N ASP A 104 -22.73 1.33 -16.14
CA ASP A 104 -23.92 0.68 -15.59
C ASP A 104 -23.68 -0.82 -15.44
N ASN A 105 -23.79 -1.33 -14.21
CA ASN A 105 -23.39 -2.69 -13.86
C ASN A 105 -24.25 -3.78 -14.55
N TYR A 106 -25.50 -3.46 -14.90
CA TYR A 106 -26.45 -4.44 -15.42
C TYR A 106 -26.56 -4.42 -16.94
N SER A 107 -26.43 -3.25 -17.55
CA SER A 107 -26.49 -3.09 -19.00
C SER A 107 -25.12 -3.07 -19.67
N GLY A 108 -24.06 -2.69 -18.95
CA GLY A 108 -22.75 -2.41 -19.55
C GLY A 108 -22.68 -1.06 -20.27
N ALA A 109 -23.71 -0.22 -20.14
CA ALA A 109 -23.73 1.09 -20.77
C ALA A 109 -22.60 1.98 -20.20
N ILE A 110 -21.74 2.50 -21.09
CA ILE A 110 -20.72 3.48 -20.76
C ILE A 110 -21.39 4.85 -20.59
N ARG A 111 -21.54 5.30 -19.34
CA ARG A 111 -22.16 6.61 -19.02
C ARG A 111 -21.16 7.75 -19.07
N VAL A 112 -19.91 7.50 -18.68
CA VAL A 112 -18.82 8.47 -18.67
C VAL A 112 -17.53 7.79 -19.13
N MET A 113 -16.73 8.54 -19.90
CA MET A 113 -15.44 8.14 -20.44
C MET A 113 -14.55 9.40 -20.58
N ALA A 114 -14.27 10.05 -19.45
CA ALA A 114 -13.51 11.28 -19.38
C ALA A 114 -12.00 11.01 -19.40
N SER A 115 -11.26 11.86 -20.11
CA SER A 115 -9.81 11.88 -20.21
C SER A 115 -9.33 13.30 -19.94
N GLY A 116 -8.33 13.46 -19.09
CA GLY A 116 -7.75 14.76 -18.75
C GLY A 116 -6.76 15.29 -19.79
N LEU A 117 -6.74 14.70 -20.99
CA LEU A 117 -5.94 15.18 -22.13
C LEU A 117 -6.77 16.19 -22.92
N PRO A 118 -6.21 17.33 -23.35
CA PRO A 118 -6.85 18.20 -24.32
C PRO A 118 -7.13 17.44 -25.61
N PHE A 119 -8.30 17.62 -26.21
CA PHE A 119 -8.64 16.92 -27.46
C PHE A 119 -7.88 17.46 -28.66
N GLU A 120 -7.59 18.77 -28.68
CA GLU A 120 -6.76 19.41 -29.71
C GLU A 120 -5.31 18.90 -29.65
N GLU A 121 -4.85 18.63 -28.42
CA GLU A 121 -3.71 17.83 -27.98
C GLU A 121 -3.68 16.45 -28.64
N GLU A 122 -4.54 15.58 -28.11
CA GLU A 122 -4.58 14.18 -28.51
C GLU A 122 -5.98 13.58 -28.63
N GLN A 123 -6.22 12.94 -29.78
CA GLN A 123 -7.46 12.23 -30.10
C GLN A 123 -7.48 10.80 -29.55
N TYR A 124 -6.38 10.35 -28.92
CA TYR A 124 -6.26 9.06 -28.27
C TYR A 124 -7.05 9.05 -26.95
N ASN A 125 -7.98 8.10 -26.81
CA ASN A 125 -8.80 8.02 -25.60
C ASN A 125 -8.13 7.13 -24.54
N LEU A 126 -7.60 7.75 -23.47
CA LEU A 126 -6.93 7.02 -22.39
C LEU A 126 -7.85 6.01 -21.68
N ALA A 127 -9.16 6.24 -21.66
CA ALA A 127 -10.10 5.35 -20.98
C ALA A 127 -10.30 4.00 -21.68
N THR A 128 -10.25 3.97 -23.02
CA THR A 128 -10.48 2.76 -23.84
C THR A 128 -9.24 2.24 -24.53
N GLN A 129 -8.20 3.06 -24.67
CA GLN A 129 -6.98 2.72 -25.41
C GLN A 129 -5.75 2.75 -24.50
N GLY A 130 -5.72 3.65 -23.51
CA GLY A 130 -4.61 3.90 -22.60
C GLY A 130 -4.36 2.75 -21.62
N LYS A 131 -3.65 1.72 -22.07
CA LYS A 131 -3.26 0.60 -21.22
C LYS A 131 -2.24 1.06 -20.18
N ARG A 132 -2.47 0.68 -18.92
CA ARG A 132 -1.71 1.11 -17.74
C ARG A 132 -1.62 -0.03 -16.74
N ASN A 133 -0.56 -0.06 -15.94
CA ASN A 133 -0.39 -1.10 -14.92
C ASN A 133 -1.36 -0.83 -13.75
N PRO A 134 -2.31 -1.73 -13.45
CA PRO A 134 -3.34 -1.50 -12.44
C PRO A 134 -2.81 -1.56 -11.00
N GLY A 135 -1.57 -2.04 -10.81
CA GLY A 135 -0.99 -2.21 -9.48
C GLY A 135 -1.82 -3.15 -8.60
N SER A 136 -1.92 -2.80 -7.31
CA SER A 136 -2.78 -3.50 -6.33
C SER A 136 -4.27 -3.57 -6.69
N ALA A 137 -4.76 -2.82 -7.69
CA ALA A 137 -6.14 -2.97 -8.16
C ALA A 137 -6.38 -4.32 -8.86
N PHE A 138 -5.33 -5.08 -9.21
CA PHE A 138 -5.46 -6.45 -9.73
C PHE A 138 -5.76 -7.49 -8.64
N LYS A 139 -5.43 -7.21 -7.37
CA LYS A 139 -5.57 -8.16 -6.25
C LYS A 139 -6.96 -8.80 -6.12
N PRO A 140 -8.09 -8.10 -6.32
CA PRO A 140 -9.40 -8.76 -6.27
C PRO A 140 -9.61 -9.84 -7.34
N ILE A 141 -8.90 -9.76 -8.47
CA ILE A 141 -8.89 -10.80 -9.50
C ILE A 141 -8.12 -12.02 -9.00
N THR A 142 -6.97 -11.82 -8.34
CA THR A 142 -6.22 -12.88 -7.66
C THR A 142 -7.04 -13.52 -6.55
N LEU A 143 -7.72 -12.70 -5.73
CA LEU A 143 -8.59 -13.18 -4.66
C LEU A 143 -9.70 -14.06 -5.22
N LEU A 144 -10.37 -13.63 -6.28
CA LEU A 144 -11.37 -14.45 -6.97
C LEU A 144 -10.77 -15.79 -7.45
N ALA A 145 -9.61 -15.75 -8.08
CA ALA A 145 -8.93 -16.95 -8.57
C ALA A 145 -8.59 -17.94 -7.44
N ALA A 146 -8.21 -17.43 -6.26
CA ALA A 146 -7.99 -18.22 -5.05
C ALA A 146 -9.30 -18.86 -4.55
N LEU A 147 -10.37 -18.08 -4.41
CA LEU A 147 -11.67 -18.60 -3.97
C LEU A 147 -12.24 -19.65 -4.93
N GLU A 148 -12.09 -19.46 -6.25
CA GLU A 148 -12.49 -20.46 -7.27
C GLU A 148 -11.62 -21.73 -7.23
N SER A 149 -10.42 -21.66 -6.66
CA SER A 149 -9.52 -22.81 -6.48
C SER A 149 -9.69 -23.50 -5.12
N GLY A 150 -10.60 -23.01 -4.26
CA GLY A 150 -10.95 -23.62 -2.98
C GLY A 150 -10.39 -22.91 -1.75
N THR A 151 -9.53 -21.90 -1.92
CA THR A 151 -9.00 -21.08 -0.82
C THR A 151 -10.13 -20.32 -0.12
N LYS A 152 -9.96 -20.05 1.18
CA LYS A 152 -10.95 -19.35 2.01
C LYS A 152 -10.49 -17.93 2.32
N LEU A 153 -11.42 -17.04 2.65
CA LEU A 153 -11.10 -15.67 3.07
C LEU A 153 -10.34 -15.64 4.40
N TYR A 154 -10.57 -16.61 5.28
CA TYR A 154 -9.85 -16.78 6.54
C TYR A 154 -8.69 -17.77 6.47
N SER A 155 -8.25 -18.12 5.25
CA SER A 155 -6.95 -18.75 5.07
C SER A 155 -5.86 -17.75 5.46
N ASN A 156 -4.96 -18.15 6.37
CA ASN A 156 -3.91 -17.28 6.88
C ASN A 156 -2.63 -17.42 6.05
N ARG A 157 -1.91 -16.32 5.87
CA ARG A 157 -0.62 -16.27 5.18
C ARG A 157 0.34 -15.38 5.96
N ASP A 158 1.62 -15.68 5.82
CA ASP A 158 2.69 -14.89 6.43
C ASP A 158 2.72 -13.50 5.78
N SER A 159 2.50 -12.44 6.56
CA SER A 159 2.56 -11.09 6.04
C SER A 159 3.98 -10.55 5.90
N ARG A 160 4.98 -11.20 6.51
CA ARG A 160 6.35 -10.69 6.66
C ARG A 160 6.92 -10.16 5.36
N SER A 161 7.53 -8.99 5.44
CA SER A 161 8.14 -8.28 4.33
C SER A 161 9.62 -8.02 4.63
N PRO A 162 10.53 -8.25 3.67
CA PRO A 162 10.28 -8.80 2.34
C PRO A 162 10.03 -10.32 2.34
N VAL A 163 9.43 -10.83 1.26
CA VAL A 163 9.37 -12.29 0.97
C VAL A 163 10.05 -12.57 -0.36
N GLU A 164 10.84 -13.63 -0.44
CA GLU A 164 11.44 -14.12 -1.68
C GLU A 164 10.65 -15.33 -2.19
N ILE A 165 10.18 -15.28 -3.44
CA ILE A 165 9.45 -16.37 -4.09
C ILE A 165 10.29 -16.92 -5.22
N ASN A 166 10.61 -18.21 -5.16
CA ASN A 166 11.21 -18.92 -6.28
C ASN A 166 10.11 -19.43 -7.23
N CYS A 167 9.98 -18.78 -8.38
CA CYS A 167 8.95 -19.08 -9.37
C CYS A 167 9.29 -20.31 -10.21
N GLY A 168 10.56 -20.70 -10.33
CA GLY A 168 11.02 -21.76 -11.25
C GLY A 168 10.88 -21.44 -12.75
N TYR A 169 10.31 -20.28 -13.08
CA TYR A 169 10.17 -19.64 -14.39
C TYR A 169 10.17 -18.11 -14.19
N PRO A 170 10.21 -17.27 -15.25
CA PRO A 170 10.19 -15.83 -15.07
C PRO A 170 8.98 -15.34 -14.27
N CYS A 171 9.25 -14.65 -13.17
CA CYS A 171 8.23 -14.14 -12.25
C CYS A 171 7.51 -12.91 -12.82
N ALA A 172 8.12 -12.24 -13.78
CA ALA A 172 7.66 -11.04 -14.47
C ALA A 172 7.79 -11.17 -16.00
N PRO A 173 7.08 -10.31 -16.77
CA PRO A 173 7.07 -10.40 -18.23
C PRO A 173 8.42 -10.06 -18.88
N ASP A 174 9.33 -9.41 -18.17
CA ASP A 174 10.69 -9.10 -18.63
C ASP A 174 11.55 -10.34 -18.91
N GLY A 175 11.15 -11.51 -18.38
CA GLY A 175 11.87 -12.76 -18.60
C GLY A 175 13.11 -12.92 -17.70
N VAL A 176 13.32 -12.03 -16.73
CA VAL A 176 14.54 -11.99 -15.90
C VAL A 176 14.29 -12.66 -14.54
N GLY A 177 15.29 -13.44 -14.09
CA GLY A 177 15.26 -14.09 -12.78
C GLY A 177 14.25 -15.25 -12.66
N THR A 178 14.49 -16.12 -11.68
CA THR A 178 13.49 -17.10 -11.20
C THR A 178 13.09 -16.81 -9.77
N LYS A 179 13.62 -15.74 -9.18
CA LYS A 179 13.37 -15.31 -7.82
C LYS A 179 12.71 -13.93 -7.85
N TRP A 180 11.69 -13.75 -7.05
CA TRP A 180 10.94 -12.50 -6.95
C TRP A 180 10.91 -12.02 -5.52
N VAL A 181 11.54 -10.88 -5.25
CA VAL A 181 11.54 -10.25 -3.93
C VAL A 181 10.36 -9.29 -3.86
N VAL A 182 9.41 -9.60 -2.97
CA VAL A 182 8.17 -8.84 -2.81
C VAL A 182 8.15 -8.09 -1.50
N ARG A 183 7.67 -6.85 -1.55
CA ARG A 183 7.63 -5.91 -0.43
C ARG A 183 6.26 -5.29 -0.20
N ASN A 184 5.90 -5.08 1.06
CA ASN A 184 4.68 -4.36 1.44
C ASN A 184 4.83 -2.84 1.27
N TYR A 185 3.73 -2.13 0.99
CA TYR A 185 3.75 -0.67 0.86
C TYR A 185 4.17 0.00 2.18
N GLY A 186 5.07 1.00 2.11
CA GLY A 186 5.65 1.64 3.29
C GLY A 186 7.01 1.05 3.69
N THR A 187 7.30 -0.19 3.28
CA THR A 187 8.67 -0.73 3.27
C THR A 187 9.38 -0.17 2.03
N SER A 188 10.43 0.62 2.21
CA SER A 188 11.03 1.47 1.15
C SER A 188 12.55 1.26 1.08
N ILE A 189 13.16 1.41 -0.10
CA ILE A 189 14.62 1.60 -0.25
C ILE A 189 15.11 2.87 0.48
N THR A 190 14.23 3.86 0.67
CA THR A 190 14.47 5.00 1.56
C THR A 190 14.14 4.67 3.01
N ALA A 191 13.28 3.68 3.27
CA ALA A 191 13.24 3.02 4.56
C ALA A 191 14.55 2.27 4.79
N ASP A 192 15.34 1.79 3.82
CA ASP A 192 16.73 1.36 4.08
C ASP A 192 17.68 2.53 4.41
N ARG A 193 17.48 3.72 3.82
CA ARG A 193 18.14 4.98 4.29
C ARG A 193 17.61 5.51 5.62
N PHE A 194 16.42 5.09 6.04
CA PHE A 194 15.81 5.41 7.33
C PHE A 194 15.98 4.28 8.34
N LEU A 195 16.27 3.05 7.93
CA LEU A 195 16.60 1.83 8.67
C LEU A 195 18.12 1.71 8.83
N SER A 196 18.87 2.56 8.14
CA SER A 196 20.19 3.02 8.57
C SER A 196 20.11 4.22 9.52
N LYS A 197 18.93 4.83 9.71
CA LYS A 197 18.63 5.83 10.78
C LYS A 197 17.82 5.29 11.97
N PHE A 198 17.07 4.19 11.84
CA PHE A 198 16.49 3.42 12.95
C PHE A 198 17.58 2.92 13.89
N PRO A 199 18.77 2.50 13.44
CA PRO A 199 19.92 2.22 14.29
C PRO A 199 20.37 3.41 15.14
N ALA A 200 19.98 4.65 14.82
CA ALA A 200 20.22 5.81 15.68
C ALA A 200 19.05 6.05 16.65
N LEU A 201 17.80 5.86 16.22
CA LEU A 201 16.60 5.97 17.07
C LEU A 201 16.46 4.78 18.05
N ASP A 202 16.59 3.55 17.58
CA ASP A 202 16.68 2.31 18.36
C ASP A 202 17.83 2.35 19.35
N ARG A 203 18.96 2.98 18.98
CA ARG A 203 20.12 3.14 19.86
C ARG A 203 19.97 4.31 20.80
N ALA A 204 19.24 5.37 20.44
CA ALA A 204 18.81 6.40 21.39
C ALA A 204 17.87 5.82 22.45
N ILE A 205 16.91 4.99 22.03
CA ILE A 205 15.99 4.27 22.91
C ILE A 205 16.75 3.24 23.75
N GLU A 206 17.68 2.48 23.16
CA GLU A 206 18.55 1.54 23.89
C GLU A 206 19.41 2.27 24.93
N LEU A 207 20.07 3.37 24.56
CA LEU A 207 20.90 4.19 25.47
C LEU A 207 20.07 4.82 26.60
N GLN A 208 18.82 5.19 26.33
CA GLN A 208 17.85 5.64 27.33
C GLN A 208 17.39 4.49 28.23
N CYS A 209 17.39 3.25 27.74
CA CYS A 209 17.04 2.04 28.49
C CYS A 209 18.20 1.40 29.27
N VAL A 210 19.47 1.76 29.01
CA VAL A 210 20.66 1.20 29.70
C VAL A 210 21.45 2.20 30.57
N ASP A 211 20.93 3.42 30.80
CA ASP A 211 21.57 4.47 31.63
C ASP A 211 23.00 4.88 31.18
N THR A 212 23.36 4.68 29.90
CA THR A 212 24.70 5.04 29.38
C THR A 212 24.81 6.54 29.08
N HIS A 213 25.82 7.21 29.64
CA HIS A 213 26.00 8.67 29.53
C HIS A 213 26.67 9.08 28.19
N ILE A 214 26.23 10.18 27.56
CA ILE A 214 26.77 10.65 26.26
C ILE A 214 28.31 10.80 26.22
N GLU A 215 28.94 11.11 27.36
CA GLU A 215 30.40 11.24 27.50
C GLU A 215 31.18 9.92 27.29
N GLU A 216 30.50 8.77 27.32
CA GLU A 216 31.09 7.45 27.14
C GLU A 216 31.11 7.00 25.65
N ILE A 217 30.54 7.79 24.74
CA ILE A 217 30.25 7.43 23.35
C ILE A 217 31.06 8.30 22.36
N LYS A 218 32.37 8.44 22.60
CA LYS A 218 33.28 9.35 21.86
C LYS A 218 33.86 8.79 20.56
N THR A 219 33.07 8.11 19.74
CA THR A 219 33.56 7.70 18.40
C THR A 219 32.97 8.60 17.32
N LYS A 220 33.84 9.21 16.52
CA LYS A 220 33.48 10.12 15.42
C LYS A 220 32.41 9.55 14.46
N ASP A 221 32.45 8.25 14.20
CA ASP A 221 31.44 7.54 13.38
C ASP A 221 30.02 7.55 13.98
N PHE A 222 29.87 7.76 15.29
CA PHE A 222 28.57 7.83 15.98
C PHE A 222 27.91 9.21 15.82
N ILE A 223 28.70 10.28 15.89
CA ILE A 223 28.22 11.67 15.78
C ILE A 223 27.72 11.95 14.35
N ASP A 224 28.41 11.44 13.34
CA ASP A 224 28.06 11.64 11.93
C ASP A 224 26.81 10.83 11.49
N GLN A 225 26.31 9.88 12.32
CA GLN A 225 25.20 8.97 12.00
C GLN A 225 23.91 9.24 12.79
N PHE A 226 23.88 10.23 13.70
CA PHE A 226 22.77 10.49 14.62
C PHE A 226 21.91 11.70 14.21
N PRO A 227 20.67 11.52 13.72
CA PRO A 227 19.82 12.63 13.26
C PRO A 227 18.78 13.02 14.32
N LEU A 228 19.18 13.24 15.58
CA LEU A 228 18.29 13.74 16.64
C LEU A 228 18.25 15.28 16.71
N VAL A 229 19.25 15.94 16.14
CA VAL A 229 19.41 17.39 16.12
C VAL A 229 19.41 17.83 14.66
N GLU A 230 18.42 18.64 14.25
CA GLU A 230 18.44 19.29 12.93
C GLU A 230 19.68 20.20 12.85
N ASP A 231 20.33 20.22 11.68
CA ASP A 231 21.47 21.10 11.40
C ASP A 231 22.70 20.89 12.32
N ILE A 232 22.95 19.65 12.76
CA ILE A 232 24.13 19.30 13.58
C ILE A 232 25.48 19.71 12.94
N ASP A 233 25.51 19.86 11.63
CA ASP A 233 26.67 20.31 10.85
C ASP A 233 26.96 21.82 10.99
N GLU A 234 26.02 22.60 11.53
CA GLU A 234 26.20 24.03 11.80
C GLU A 234 26.99 24.32 13.09
N TYR A 235 27.10 23.35 14.00
CA TYR A 235 27.93 23.48 15.21
C TYR A 235 29.41 23.28 14.88
N GLU A 236 30.26 24.26 15.23
CA GLU A 236 31.67 24.27 14.82
C GLU A 236 32.55 23.35 15.67
N THR A 237 32.16 23.09 16.92
CA THR A 237 32.96 22.29 17.86
C THR A 237 32.30 20.97 18.27
N GLU A 238 33.12 19.96 18.55
CA GLU A 238 32.65 18.65 19.05
C GLU A 238 31.90 18.78 20.39
N GLU A 239 32.26 19.77 21.22
CA GLU A 239 31.63 20.01 22.53
C GLU A 239 30.21 20.55 22.38
N GLU A 240 29.96 21.44 21.40
CA GLU A 240 28.63 21.95 21.08
C GLU A 240 27.74 20.87 20.46
N LYS A 241 28.30 20.01 19.61
CA LYS A 241 27.59 18.86 19.03
C LYS A 241 27.15 17.86 20.11
N LEU A 242 28.05 17.53 21.04
CA LEU A 242 27.76 16.64 22.16
C LEU A 242 26.70 17.21 23.09
N LEU A 243 26.73 18.52 23.36
CA LEU A 243 25.72 19.18 24.17
C LEU A 243 24.34 19.13 23.51
N ALA A 244 24.25 19.46 22.22
CA ALA A 244 23.00 19.41 21.48
C ALA A 244 22.38 18.00 21.44
N ILE A 245 23.22 16.97 21.25
CA ILE A 245 22.78 15.56 21.33
C ILE A 245 22.33 15.21 22.76
N GLY A 246 23.09 15.63 23.78
CA GLY A 246 22.77 15.40 25.19
C GLY A 246 21.45 16.04 25.63
N THR A 247 21.14 17.24 25.12
CA THR A 247 19.86 17.92 25.34
C THR A 247 18.71 17.20 24.63
N ALA A 248 18.91 16.75 23.38
CA ALA A 248 17.91 15.96 22.65
C ALA A 248 17.59 14.60 23.31
N LEU A 249 18.55 14.00 24.01
CA LEU A 249 18.36 12.78 24.79
C LEU A 249 17.75 13.02 26.19
N GLY A 250 17.54 14.27 26.58
CA GLY A 250 17.05 14.67 27.90
C GLY A 250 18.04 14.38 29.03
N GLN A 251 19.34 14.31 28.71
CA GLN A 251 20.45 14.15 29.66
C GLN A 251 21.00 15.51 30.12
N TYR A 252 20.80 16.57 29.34
CA TYR A 252 21.16 17.95 29.66
C TYR A 252 19.94 18.87 29.42
N ASP A 253 19.85 19.98 30.16
CA ASP A 253 18.89 21.05 29.85
C ASP A 253 19.41 21.99 28.73
N GLU A 254 18.60 22.97 28.33
CA GLU A 254 18.96 23.95 27.29
C GLU A 254 20.13 24.85 27.73
N GLU A 255 20.38 24.97 29.03
CA GLU A 255 21.50 25.69 29.63
C GLU A 255 22.75 24.82 29.85
N GLY A 256 22.69 23.54 29.48
CA GLY A 256 23.80 22.59 29.54
C GLY A 256 24.10 22.01 30.93
N ASN A 257 23.14 22.09 31.86
CA ASN A 257 23.22 21.41 33.16
C ASN A 257 22.75 19.95 33.03
N PRO A 258 23.41 19.00 33.73
CA PRO A 258 23.00 17.60 33.69
C PRO A 258 21.66 17.39 34.38
N VAL A 259 20.77 16.66 33.71
CA VAL A 259 19.46 16.24 34.24
C VAL A 259 19.65 15.00 35.10
N LEU A 260 19.27 15.10 36.37
CA LEU A 260 19.40 14.06 37.39
C LEU A 260 18.02 13.47 37.74
N MET A 261 17.98 12.27 38.33
CA MET A 261 16.75 11.68 38.88
C MET A 261 16.84 11.52 40.39
N ASP A 262 15.71 11.69 41.08
CA ASP A 262 15.60 11.38 42.51
C ASP A 262 15.10 9.94 42.73
N GLU A 263 15.01 9.51 44.00
CA GLU A 263 14.64 8.15 44.39
C GLU A 263 13.22 7.75 43.95
N GLU A 264 12.39 8.73 43.55
CA GLU A 264 11.02 8.53 43.06
C GLU A 264 10.94 8.58 41.52
N GLY A 265 12.09 8.67 40.83
CA GLY A 265 12.17 8.72 39.37
C GLY A 265 11.84 10.08 38.76
N LYS A 266 11.78 11.17 39.56
CA LYS A 266 11.49 12.51 39.05
C LYS A 266 12.77 13.17 38.55
N LYS A 267 12.72 13.66 37.31
CA LYS A 267 13.82 14.39 36.68
C LYS A 267 13.96 15.81 37.26
N TYR A 268 15.19 16.19 37.61
CA TYR A 268 15.53 17.53 38.11
C TYR A 268 16.92 17.98 37.64
N VAL A 269 17.12 19.29 37.51
CA VAL A 269 18.45 19.90 37.36
C VAL A 269 18.80 20.69 38.62
N ILE A 270 20.09 20.92 38.83
CA ILE A 270 20.57 21.78 39.92
C ILE A 270 20.89 23.15 39.32
N ASN A 271 20.09 24.16 39.67
CA ASN A 271 20.32 25.53 39.17
C ASN A 271 21.59 26.15 39.79
N GLU A 272 22.00 27.33 39.31
CA GLU A 272 23.18 28.06 39.83
C GLU A 272 23.13 28.35 41.34
N ASN A 273 21.93 28.38 41.93
CA ASN A 273 21.71 28.57 43.36
C ASN A 273 21.72 27.27 44.18
N ARG A 274 22.03 26.13 43.54
CA ARG A 274 22.03 24.76 44.12
C ARG A 274 20.65 24.24 44.52
N GLU A 275 19.59 24.71 43.89
CA GLU A 275 18.23 24.25 44.13
C GLU A 275 17.81 23.23 43.06
N ARG A 276 16.99 22.25 43.47
CA ARG A 276 16.44 21.25 42.54
C ARG A 276 15.27 21.86 41.77
N VAL A 277 15.36 21.82 40.46
CA VAL A 277 14.34 22.30 39.53
C VAL A 277 13.78 21.10 38.78
N TYR A 278 12.48 20.85 38.90
CA TYR A 278 11.82 19.67 38.35
C TYR A 278 11.17 19.96 36.99
N PHE A 279 10.96 18.91 36.18
CA PHE A 279 10.37 19.00 34.84
C PHE A 279 9.16 18.07 34.67
N ASP A 280 8.24 18.42 33.77
CA ASP A 280 7.08 17.58 33.43
C ASP A 280 7.41 16.50 32.39
N ILE A 281 6.44 15.67 32.04
CA ILE A 281 6.59 14.56 31.09
C ILE A 281 6.95 15.02 29.66
N GLU A 282 6.71 16.29 29.34
CA GLU A 282 7.05 16.93 28.07
C GLU A 282 8.39 17.69 28.16
N GLY A 283 9.13 17.57 29.28
CA GLY A 283 10.42 18.22 29.50
C GLY A 283 10.33 19.70 29.87
N ARG A 284 9.13 20.23 30.16
CA ARG A 284 8.96 21.64 30.54
C ARG A 284 9.25 21.84 32.01
N LYS A 285 9.95 22.94 32.32
CA LYS A 285 10.29 23.33 33.69
C LYS A 285 9.02 23.56 34.52
N ILE A 286 8.90 22.83 35.61
CA ILE A 286 7.83 23.01 36.58
C ILE A 286 8.21 24.19 37.48
N LEU A 287 7.47 25.28 37.32
CA LEU A 287 7.59 26.49 38.12
C LEU A 287 6.58 26.43 39.27
N SER A 288 6.82 27.18 40.33
CA SER A 288 5.86 27.37 41.42
C SER A 288 5.51 28.85 41.52
N ASP A 289 4.24 29.17 41.67
CA ASP A 289 3.82 30.56 41.91
C ASP A 289 4.00 30.95 43.38
N GLU A 290 3.59 32.18 43.73
CA GLU A 290 3.72 32.73 45.09
C GLU A 290 2.97 31.92 46.16
N ASP A 291 1.98 31.11 45.74
CA ASP A 291 1.18 30.23 46.59
C ASP A 291 1.71 28.78 46.61
N GLY A 292 2.83 28.50 45.93
CA GLY A 292 3.44 27.18 45.83
C GLY A 292 2.74 26.22 44.86
N ILE A 293 1.82 26.73 44.02
CA ILE A 293 1.12 25.93 43.03
C ILE A 293 2.04 25.73 41.83
N ARG A 294 2.20 24.46 41.44
CA ARG A 294 3.06 24.05 40.34
C ARG A 294 2.38 24.29 38.99
N TYR A 295 3.11 24.91 38.06
CA TYR A 295 2.63 25.19 36.71
C TYR A 295 3.78 25.04 35.69
N VAL A 296 3.42 24.86 34.43
CA VAL A 296 4.36 24.90 33.30
C VAL A 296 3.96 26.04 32.36
N LEU A 297 4.92 26.59 31.61
CA LEU A 297 4.63 27.58 30.57
C LEU A 297 4.36 26.85 29.24
N GLY A 298 3.31 27.22 28.53
CA GLY A 298 2.93 26.65 27.24
C GLY A 298 2.42 27.68 26.23
N LYS A 299 2.09 27.21 25.02
CA LYS A 299 1.56 28.03 23.91
C LYS A 299 0.05 27.83 23.75
N ASP A 300 -0.70 28.87 23.38
CA ASP A 300 -2.12 28.69 22.99
C ASP A 300 -2.28 28.22 21.54
N SER A 301 -3.54 27.95 21.16
CA SER A 301 -3.97 27.56 19.81
C SER A 301 -3.69 28.60 18.71
N LEU A 302 -3.15 29.77 19.07
CA LEU A 302 -2.76 30.85 18.14
C LEU A 302 -1.23 31.08 18.12
N GLY A 303 -0.46 30.27 18.86
CA GLY A 303 1.00 30.31 18.87
C GLY A 303 1.63 31.40 19.74
N LEU A 304 0.88 32.00 20.68
CA LEU A 304 1.46 32.94 21.64
C LEU A 304 2.17 32.20 22.79
N GLU A 305 3.40 32.63 23.10
CA GLU A 305 4.23 32.05 24.17
C GLU A 305 3.87 32.61 25.57
N ASP A 306 4.29 31.90 26.63
CA ASP A 306 4.19 32.28 28.06
C ASP A 306 2.83 32.14 28.78
N ILE A 307 2.00 31.17 28.41
CA ILE A 307 0.76 30.90 29.15
C ILE A 307 1.03 29.92 30.29
N LYS A 308 0.66 30.30 31.53
CA LYS A 308 0.74 29.41 32.68
C LYS A 308 -0.34 28.33 32.62
N ILE A 309 0.07 27.10 32.43
CA ILE A 309 -0.78 25.91 32.47
C ILE A 309 -0.68 25.35 33.89
N TYR A 310 -1.71 25.62 34.69
CA TYR A 310 -1.85 25.14 36.06
C TYR A 310 -2.51 23.76 36.04
N ALA A 311 -1.85 22.76 36.64
CA ALA A 311 -2.45 21.45 36.86
C ALA A 311 -3.48 21.55 37.99
N PHE A 312 -4.76 21.26 37.72
CA PHE A 312 -5.79 21.20 38.76
C PHE A 312 -5.86 19.81 39.40
N GLU A 313 -5.77 19.83 40.73
CA GLU A 313 -6.18 18.86 41.76
C GLU A 313 -5.55 17.45 41.76
N GLU A 314 -5.10 17.07 42.95
CA GLU A 314 -4.55 15.76 43.33
C GLU A 314 -5.29 14.59 42.66
N GLN A 315 -4.70 13.97 41.64
CA GLN A 315 -5.07 12.62 41.25
C GLN A 315 -4.17 11.63 41.97
N GLU A 316 -4.81 10.68 42.67
CA GLU A 316 -4.17 9.56 43.34
C GLU A 316 -3.23 8.80 42.40
N ILE A 317 -2.10 8.37 42.96
CA ILE A 317 -1.20 7.41 42.35
C ILE A 317 -2.02 6.16 42.01
N ILE A 318 -2.17 5.86 40.73
CA ILE A 318 -2.77 4.61 40.26
C ILE A 318 -1.78 3.48 40.59
N GLU A 319 -2.02 2.76 41.69
CA GLU A 319 -1.27 1.57 42.10
C GLU A 319 -1.65 0.28 41.34
N ASP A 320 -2.48 0.38 40.29
CA ASP A 320 -2.90 -0.78 39.51
C ASP A 320 -2.60 -0.59 38.01
N LEU A 321 -1.54 -1.26 37.55
CA LEU A 321 -1.10 -1.28 36.15
C LEU A 321 -2.01 -2.12 35.22
N SER A 322 -3.15 -2.63 35.70
CA SER A 322 -4.06 -3.45 34.90
C SER A 322 -5.06 -2.67 34.02
N THR A 323 -5.06 -1.32 34.06
CA THR A 323 -5.98 -0.49 33.26
C THR A 323 -5.31 0.36 32.16
N LEU A 324 -4.08 0.04 31.77
CA LEU A 324 -3.34 0.76 30.71
C LEU A 324 -3.73 0.37 29.26
N ASP A 325 -4.77 -0.44 29.06
CA ASP A 325 -5.20 -0.88 27.72
C ASP A 325 -6.20 0.07 27.02
N GLU A 326 -6.55 1.22 27.60
CA GLU A 326 -7.51 2.17 27.01
C GLU A 326 -6.92 3.57 26.77
N PHE A 327 -5.78 3.72 26.09
CA PHE A 327 -5.45 4.98 25.39
C PHE A 327 -4.70 4.71 24.09
N ILE A 328 -5.44 4.20 23.09
CA ILE A 328 -5.07 4.33 21.68
C ILE A 328 -5.95 5.44 21.10
N SER A 329 -5.49 6.69 21.12
CA SER A 329 -6.06 7.70 20.22
C SER A 329 -5.23 7.71 18.95
N ILE A 330 -5.77 7.11 17.89
CA ILE A 330 -5.27 7.30 16.54
C ILE A 330 -5.66 8.73 16.14
N ASP A 331 -4.68 9.60 15.96
CA ASP A 331 -4.88 10.85 15.24
C ASP A 331 -4.78 10.56 13.73
N PRO A 332 -5.89 10.62 12.98
CA PRO A 332 -5.90 10.32 11.55
C PRO A 332 -5.20 11.39 10.70
N GLU A 333 -4.75 12.52 11.25
CA GLU A 333 -4.15 13.63 10.50
C GLU A 333 -2.61 13.71 10.53
N SER A 334 -1.91 12.95 11.39
CA SER A 334 -0.43 13.01 11.51
C SER A 334 0.32 12.14 10.49
N GLU A 335 1.41 12.68 9.90
CA GLU A 335 2.35 11.97 9.02
C GLU A 335 3.28 10.98 9.77
N TYR A 336 3.28 10.99 11.11
CA TYR A 336 4.08 10.10 11.96
C TYR A 336 3.18 9.42 13.01
N GLN A 337 3.23 8.09 13.04
CA GLN A 337 2.63 7.28 14.10
C GLN A 337 3.67 7.08 15.20
N TYR A 338 3.59 7.83 16.29
CA TYR A 338 4.37 7.52 17.48
C TYR A 338 3.59 6.53 18.33
N VAL A 339 4.02 5.26 18.31
CA VAL A 339 3.60 4.29 19.34
C VAL A 339 4.53 4.48 20.53
N TYR A 340 4.18 5.42 21.42
CA TYR A 340 4.92 5.53 22.68
C TYR A 340 4.40 4.47 23.65
N LYS A 341 5.11 3.34 23.74
CA LYS A 341 4.95 2.40 24.85
C LYS A 341 6.21 2.53 25.73
N PRO A 342 6.13 3.07 26.96
CA PRO A 342 7.27 3.04 27.86
C PRO A 342 7.65 1.57 28.09
N CYS A 343 8.87 1.20 27.74
CA CYS A 343 9.35 -0.17 27.83
C CYS A 343 9.71 -0.49 29.29
N LEU A 344 9.27 -1.65 29.79
CA LEU A 344 9.65 -2.14 31.12
C LEU A 344 11.04 -2.84 31.10
N ASN A 345 11.50 -3.35 29.94
CA ASN A 345 12.86 -3.87 29.70
C ASN A 345 13.17 -4.13 28.20
N LYS A 346 14.44 -4.46 27.89
CA LYS A 346 14.97 -4.74 26.53
C LYS A 346 14.26 -5.90 25.80
N SER A 347 13.81 -6.91 26.53
CA SER A 347 13.09 -8.07 25.95
C SER A 347 11.67 -7.72 25.50
N THR A 348 10.97 -6.80 26.19
CA THR A 348 9.67 -6.31 25.72
C THR A 348 9.78 -5.42 24.48
N TYR A 349 10.91 -4.72 24.29
CA TYR A 349 11.20 -3.93 23.09
C TYR A 349 11.36 -4.79 21.83
N ASN A 350 12.16 -5.86 21.89
CA ASN A 350 12.38 -6.77 20.77
C ASN A 350 11.08 -7.50 20.35
N ILE A 351 10.20 -7.80 21.31
CA ILE A 351 8.85 -8.36 21.04
C ILE A 351 7.94 -7.32 20.36
N SER A 352 8.06 -6.03 20.69
CA SER A 352 7.28 -4.95 20.05
C SER A 352 7.79 -4.55 18.66
N ILE A 353 9.09 -4.62 18.37
CA ILE A 353 9.65 -4.46 17.01
C ILE A 353 9.12 -5.57 16.08
N ARG A 354 8.96 -6.80 16.61
CA ARG A 354 8.29 -7.92 15.91
C ARG A 354 6.86 -7.60 15.45
N ARG A 355 6.21 -6.60 16.04
CA ARG A 355 4.85 -6.15 15.68
C ARG A 355 4.80 -4.97 14.71
N LEU A 356 5.93 -4.30 14.46
CA LEU A 356 5.97 -3.07 13.67
C LEU A 356 6.25 -3.28 12.18
N ASP A 357 6.77 -4.44 11.75
CA ASP A 357 7.03 -4.67 10.31
C ASP A 357 5.92 -5.44 9.57
N ASP A 358 5.14 -6.28 10.25
CA ASP A 358 3.75 -6.63 9.94
C ASP A 358 3.26 -7.69 10.95
N SER A 359 1.95 -7.94 10.95
CA SER A 359 1.20 -8.56 12.04
C SER A 359 1.34 -10.10 12.16
N GLY A 360 2.39 -10.70 11.63
CA GLY A 360 2.55 -12.16 11.58
C GLY A 360 1.60 -12.81 10.56
N MET A 361 0.85 -13.84 10.98
CA MET A 361 -0.12 -14.50 10.11
C MET A 361 -1.40 -13.65 9.97
N ILE A 362 -1.80 -13.33 8.74
CA ILE A 362 -3.04 -12.61 8.46
C ILE A 362 -3.93 -13.34 7.47
N SER A 363 -5.23 -13.13 7.58
CA SER A 363 -6.22 -13.70 6.66
C SER A 363 -6.17 -13.05 5.29
N LEU A 364 -6.64 -13.75 4.25
CA LEU A 364 -6.78 -13.13 2.92
C LEU A 364 -7.76 -11.95 2.91
N GLU A 365 -8.80 -11.95 3.74
CA GLU A 365 -9.69 -10.79 3.92
C GLU A 365 -8.88 -9.58 4.42
N GLU A 366 -8.09 -9.78 5.47
CA GLU A 366 -7.28 -8.72 6.08
C GLU A 366 -6.15 -8.24 5.14
N ALA A 367 -5.49 -9.17 4.46
CA ALA A 367 -4.51 -8.87 3.43
C ALA A 367 -5.11 -8.06 2.28
N THR A 368 -6.36 -8.33 1.90
CA THR A 368 -7.08 -7.55 0.89
C THR A 368 -7.42 -6.16 1.40
N ARG A 369 -7.90 -6.04 2.65
CA ARG A 369 -8.22 -4.77 3.32
C ARG A 369 -7.00 -3.85 3.39
N ARG A 370 -5.86 -4.38 3.88
CA ARG A 370 -4.59 -3.66 4.04
C ARG A 370 -3.77 -3.58 2.76
N SER A 371 -4.16 -4.32 1.72
CA SER A 371 -3.43 -4.39 0.46
C SER A 371 -2.01 -4.92 0.61
N VAL A 372 -1.81 -5.98 1.40
CA VAL A 372 -0.50 -6.61 1.68
C VAL A 372 0.02 -7.31 0.43
N ASN A 373 1.24 -7.01 -0.01
CA ASN A 373 1.80 -7.52 -1.26
C ASN A 373 2.37 -8.92 -1.10
N THR A 374 3.07 -9.18 0.00
CA THR A 374 3.74 -10.45 0.30
C THR A 374 2.75 -11.62 0.34
N VAL A 375 1.61 -11.45 1.01
CA VAL A 375 0.51 -12.43 1.02
C VAL A 375 -0.03 -12.69 -0.39
N PHE A 376 -0.30 -11.65 -1.17
CA PHE A 376 -0.82 -11.83 -2.53
C PHE A 376 0.19 -12.45 -3.49
N ALA A 377 1.48 -12.24 -3.27
CA ALA A 377 2.53 -12.88 -4.02
C ALA A 377 2.60 -14.38 -3.73
N GLN A 378 2.47 -14.78 -2.47
CA GLN A 378 2.35 -16.19 -2.08
C GLN A 378 1.13 -16.85 -2.75
N VAL A 379 -0.05 -16.21 -2.65
CA VAL A 379 -1.27 -16.69 -3.31
C VAL A 379 -1.10 -16.81 -4.83
N ALA A 380 -0.43 -15.85 -5.46
CA ALA A 380 -0.15 -15.91 -6.89
C ALA A 380 0.81 -17.05 -7.25
N SER A 381 1.80 -17.34 -6.39
CA SER A 381 2.70 -18.48 -6.56
C SER A 381 1.96 -19.82 -6.46
N GLU A 382 1.02 -19.95 -5.52
CA GLU A 382 0.15 -21.13 -5.38
C GLU A 382 -0.76 -21.36 -6.61
N LEU A 383 -1.27 -20.28 -7.22
CA LEU A 383 -2.20 -20.35 -8.35
C LEU A 383 -1.53 -20.48 -9.72
N GLY A 384 -0.36 -19.86 -9.89
CA GLY A 384 0.31 -19.69 -11.17
C GLY A 384 -0.30 -18.60 -12.07
N GLY A 385 0.53 -18.01 -12.92
CA GLY A 385 0.15 -16.87 -13.76
C GLY A 385 -0.95 -17.16 -14.80
N GLU A 386 -1.05 -18.40 -15.31
CA GLU A 386 -2.10 -18.82 -16.25
C GLU A 386 -3.51 -18.71 -15.64
N LYS A 387 -3.65 -19.07 -14.36
CA LYS A 387 -4.92 -18.94 -13.64
C LYS A 387 -5.28 -17.48 -13.45
N LEU A 388 -4.31 -16.61 -13.17
CA LEU A 388 -4.52 -15.17 -13.04
C LEU A 388 -4.97 -14.54 -14.37
N ALA A 389 -4.23 -14.78 -15.45
CA ALA A 389 -4.53 -14.26 -16.78
C ALA A 389 -5.89 -14.75 -17.31
N SER A 390 -6.19 -16.05 -17.12
CA SER A 390 -7.49 -16.60 -17.53
C SER A 390 -8.66 -16.06 -16.69
N THR A 391 -8.47 -15.81 -15.40
CA THR A 391 -9.49 -15.19 -14.54
C THR A 391 -9.75 -13.73 -14.96
N ALA A 392 -8.70 -12.95 -15.22
CA ALA A 392 -8.82 -11.60 -15.77
C ALA A 392 -9.63 -11.58 -17.08
N LYS A 393 -9.32 -12.51 -18.01
CA LYS A 393 -10.05 -12.64 -19.27
C LYS A 393 -11.53 -12.99 -19.09
N LYS A 394 -11.85 -13.89 -18.14
CA LYS A 394 -13.25 -14.21 -17.80
C LYS A 394 -14.02 -12.98 -17.33
N LEU A 395 -13.37 -12.10 -16.56
CA LEU A 395 -13.94 -10.84 -16.05
C LEU A 395 -14.03 -9.72 -17.09
N GLY A 396 -13.61 -9.97 -18.35
CA GLY A 396 -13.78 -9.01 -19.43
C GLY A 396 -12.55 -8.16 -19.73
N ILE A 397 -11.40 -8.45 -19.12
CA ILE A 397 -10.13 -7.87 -19.54
C ILE A 397 -9.74 -8.51 -20.89
N SER A 398 -9.80 -7.73 -21.96
CA SER A 398 -9.51 -8.16 -23.33
C SER A 398 -8.05 -7.93 -23.73
N SER A 399 -7.38 -7.02 -23.04
CA SER A 399 -5.94 -6.79 -23.11
C SER A 399 -5.19 -8.10 -22.89
N TYR A 400 -4.18 -8.33 -23.73
CA TYR A 400 -3.27 -9.46 -23.56
C TYR A 400 -2.44 -9.26 -22.28
N LEU A 401 -2.39 -10.30 -21.45
CA LEU A 401 -1.63 -10.35 -20.20
C LEU A 401 -0.72 -11.57 -20.25
N ASP A 402 0.58 -11.36 -20.06
CA ASP A 402 1.52 -12.46 -19.94
C ASP A 402 1.22 -13.29 -18.68
N PRO A 403 1.18 -14.63 -18.76
CA PRO A 403 0.77 -15.50 -17.66
C PRO A 403 1.87 -15.65 -16.60
N VAL A 404 2.19 -14.57 -15.90
CA VAL A 404 3.19 -14.50 -14.82
C VAL A 404 2.55 -14.16 -13.48
N ILE A 405 3.19 -14.55 -12.37
CA ILE A 405 2.59 -14.39 -11.02
C ILE A 405 2.58 -12.92 -10.56
N SER A 406 3.52 -12.10 -11.04
CA SER A 406 3.56 -10.66 -10.77
C SER A 406 2.37 -9.88 -11.32
N LEU A 407 1.51 -10.51 -12.16
CA LEU A 407 0.20 -9.96 -12.52
C LEU A 407 -0.61 -9.56 -11.27
N THR A 408 -0.47 -10.30 -10.16
CA THR A 408 -1.16 -9.99 -8.90
C THR A 408 -0.84 -8.60 -8.34
N LEU A 409 0.34 -8.06 -8.67
CA LEU A 409 0.77 -6.71 -8.30
C LEU A 409 0.72 -5.74 -9.49
N GLY A 410 0.10 -6.14 -10.61
CA GLY A 410 -0.19 -5.30 -11.76
C GLY A 410 0.88 -5.28 -12.85
N ALA A 411 1.70 -6.33 -13.01
CA ALA A 411 2.70 -6.45 -14.08
C ALA A 411 2.10 -6.65 -15.50
N GLY A 412 0.90 -6.13 -15.75
CA GLY A 412 0.23 -6.23 -17.05
C GLY A 412 -0.64 -5.01 -17.31
N ALA A 413 -0.55 -4.45 -18.51
CA ALA A 413 -1.20 -3.19 -18.83
C ALA A 413 -2.64 -3.41 -19.30
N VAL A 414 -3.58 -2.71 -18.66
CA VAL A 414 -5.03 -2.80 -18.91
C VAL A 414 -5.63 -1.40 -19.03
N THR A 415 -6.77 -1.27 -19.68
CA THR A 415 -7.45 0.03 -19.81
C THR A 415 -8.35 0.32 -18.60
N PRO A 416 -8.58 1.59 -18.25
CA PRO A 416 -9.50 1.95 -17.18
C PRO A 416 -10.91 1.36 -17.34
N ILE A 417 -11.43 1.29 -18.57
CA ILE A 417 -12.75 0.71 -18.83
C ILE A 417 -12.78 -0.81 -18.61
N GLU A 418 -11.69 -1.53 -18.90
CA GLU A 418 -11.57 -2.95 -18.63
C GLU A 418 -11.54 -3.24 -17.12
N MET A 419 -10.88 -2.38 -16.34
CA MET A 419 -10.88 -2.50 -14.88
C MET A 419 -12.27 -2.22 -14.28
N ALA A 420 -12.97 -1.19 -14.75
CA ALA A 420 -14.35 -0.94 -14.34
C ALA A 420 -15.27 -2.13 -14.72
N SER A 421 -15.10 -2.68 -15.93
CA SER A 421 -15.83 -3.85 -16.40
C SER A 421 -15.56 -5.09 -15.55
N ALA A 422 -14.30 -5.33 -15.15
CA ALA A 422 -13.98 -6.46 -14.29
C ALA A 422 -14.67 -6.33 -12.92
N TYR A 423 -14.65 -5.12 -12.33
CA TYR A 423 -15.23 -4.86 -11.01
C TYR A 423 -16.77 -4.91 -11.02
N SER A 424 -17.42 -4.56 -12.13
CA SER A 424 -18.89 -4.66 -12.23
C SER A 424 -19.40 -6.09 -12.04
N SER A 425 -18.59 -7.10 -12.38
CA SER A 425 -18.91 -8.51 -12.10
C SER A 425 -19.04 -8.80 -10.60
N PHE A 426 -18.32 -8.10 -9.73
CA PHE A 426 -18.46 -8.25 -8.28
C PHE A 426 -19.72 -7.56 -7.76
N ALA A 427 -20.08 -6.41 -8.33
CA ALA A 427 -21.29 -5.67 -7.99
C ALA A 427 -22.58 -6.47 -8.27
N THR A 428 -22.54 -7.37 -9.25
CA THR A 428 -23.69 -8.16 -9.75
C THR A 428 -23.68 -9.63 -9.30
N ASN A 429 -22.84 -10.01 -8.32
CA ASN A 429 -22.62 -11.40 -7.90
C ASN A 429 -22.25 -12.34 -9.09
N GLY A 430 -21.46 -11.88 -10.05
CA GLY A 430 -20.84 -12.71 -11.07
C GLY A 430 -21.39 -12.58 -12.49
N VAL A 431 -22.31 -11.64 -12.74
CA VAL A 431 -22.86 -11.39 -14.09
C VAL A 431 -22.18 -10.19 -14.73
N LEU A 432 -21.49 -10.41 -15.84
CA LEU A 432 -20.85 -9.36 -16.61
C LEU A 432 -21.72 -8.94 -17.79
N ALA A 433 -22.10 -7.66 -17.82
CA ALA A 433 -22.58 -7.02 -19.04
C ALA A 433 -21.38 -6.36 -19.76
N PRO A 434 -21.04 -6.80 -20.99
CA PRO A 434 -19.91 -6.22 -21.73
C PRO A 434 -20.09 -4.70 -21.96
N PRO A 435 -19.05 -3.88 -21.76
CA PRO A 435 -19.15 -2.44 -21.96
C PRO A 435 -19.52 -2.06 -23.39
N TYR A 436 -20.42 -1.09 -23.57
CA TYR A 436 -20.77 -0.58 -24.88
C TYR A 436 -21.12 0.92 -24.86
N LEU A 437 -20.80 1.59 -25.97
CA LEU A 437 -20.99 3.04 -26.14
C LEU A 437 -22.10 3.41 -27.13
N ILE A 438 -22.22 2.67 -28.24
CA ILE A 438 -23.18 2.97 -29.31
C ILE A 438 -24.46 2.21 -29.05
N GLU A 439 -25.55 2.92 -28.78
CA GLU A 439 -26.87 2.35 -28.46
C GLU A 439 -27.68 2.09 -29.73
N ARG A 440 -27.72 3.05 -30.66
CA ARG A 440 -28.56 2.99 -31.86
C ARG A 440 -27.97 3.80 -33.00
N ILE A 441 -28.14 3.32 -34.23
CA ILE A 441 -27.78 4.06 -35.45
C ILE A 441 -29.01 4.10 -36.36
N GLU A 442 -29.37 5.29 -36.84
CA GLU A 442 -30.45 5.52 -37.79
C GLU A 442 -29.94 6.16 -39.08
N ASP A 443 -30.59 5.85 -40.20
CA ASP A 443 -30.41 6.60 -41.44
C ASP A 443 -31.16 7.95 -41.44
N THR A 444 -31.04 8.69 -42.54
CA THR A 444 -31.70 10.01 -42.71
C THR A 444 -33.23 9.93 -42.69
N ASP A 445 -33.79 8.78 -43.06
CA ASP A 445 -35.23 8.53 -43.11
C ASP A 445 -35.78 8.05 -41.75
N GLY A 446 -34.92 7.82 -40.77
CA GLY A 446 -35.27 7.33 -39.43
C GLY A 446 -35.37 5.81 -39.32
N ASN A 447 -34.90 5.06 -40.33
CA ASN A 447 -34.82 3.60 -40.22
C ASN A 447 -33.66 3.21 -39.32
N ILE A 448 -33.90 2.28 -38.40
CA ILE A 448 -32.88 1.75 -37.50
C ILE A 448 -31.98 0.79 -38.27
N LEU A 449 -30.70 1.16 -38.41
CA LEU A 449 -29.66 0.32 -39.03
C LEU A 449 -28.96 -0.57 -38.00
N TYR A 450 -28.88 -0.10 -36.76
CA TYR A 450 -28.30 -0.83 -35.64
C TYR A 450 -29.01 -0.46 -34.34
N GLN A 451 -29.23 -1.48 -33.50
CA GLN A 451 -29.70 -1.34 -32.14
C GLN A 451 -28.85 -2.29 -31.28
N HIS A 452 -28.27 -1.77 -30.21
CA HIS A 452 -27.50 -2.60 -29.28
C HIS A 452 -28.41 -3.62 -28.62
N ILE A 453 -27.91 -4.85 -28.50
CA ILE A 453 -28.58 -5.93 -27.78
C ILE A 453 -27.69 -6.32 -26.61
N THR A 454 -28.09 -5.89 -25.42
CA THR A 454 -27.41 -6.24 -24.18
C THR A 454 -27.34 -7.75 -24.05
N SER A 455 -26.13 -8.28 -23.87
CA SER A 455 -25.87 -9.72 -23.78
C SER A 455 -25.06 -10.03 -22.51
N PRO A 456 -25.66 -9.93 -21.31
CA PRO A 456 -24.97 -10.25 -20.07
C PRO A 456 -24.60 -11.73 -20.04
N ARG A 457 -23.44 -12.04 -19.48
CA ARG A 457 -22.98 -13.43 -19.31
C ARG A 457 -22.56 -13.66 -17.87
N VAL A 458 -22.77 -14.87 -17.39
CA VAL A 458 -22.16 -15.32 -16.13
C VAL A 458 -20.64 -15.39 -16.35
N SER A 459 -19.90 -14.46 -15.77
CA SER A 459 -18.42 -14.41 -15.82
C SER A 459 -17.79 -15.17 -14.67
N ILE A 460 -18.44 -15.17 -13.51
CA ILE A 460 -18.06 -15.92 -12.31
C ILE A 460 -19.13 -16.97 -12.06
N ALA A 461 -18.77 -18.25 -12.16
CA ALA A 461 -19.73 -19.35 -12.09
C ALA A 461 -20.32 -19.53 -10.68
N ASP A 462 -19.53 -19.28 -9.65
CA ASP A 462 -19.98 -19.30 -8.26
C ASP A 462 -20.34 -17.86 -7.78
N PRO A 463 -21.64 -17.52 -7.68
CA PRO A 463 -22.05 -16.20 -7.20
C PRO A 463 -21.65 -15.93 -5.74
N GLY A 464 -21.37 -16.98 -4.96
CA GLY A 464 -20.89 -16.88 -3.59
C GLY A 464 -19.46 -16.36 -3.54
N ALA A 465 -18.60 -16.82 -4.45
CA ALA A 465 -17.24 -16.30 -4.61
C ALA A 465 -17.26 -14.81 -4.98
N ALA A 466 -18.10 -14.43 -5.95
CA ALA A 466 -18.26 -13.04 -6.36
C ALA A 466 -18.75 -12.15 -5.19
N ALA A 467 -19.73 -12.63 -4.42
CA ALA A 467 -20.25 -11.93 -3.26
C ALA A 467 -19.22 -11.81 -2.12
N ALA A 468 -18.40 -12.84 -1.91
CA ALA A 468 -17.32 -12.85 -0.92
C ALA A 468 -16.23 -11.82 -1.28
N VAL A 469 -15.82 -11.74 -2.55
CA VAL A 469 -14.92 -10.68 -3.04
C VAL A 469 -15.53 -9.30 -2.83
N ARG A 470 -16.80 -9.09 -3.24
CA ARG A 470 -17.49 -7.81 -3.04
C ARG A 470 -17.49 -7.39 -1.56
N LYS A 471 -17.90 -8.27 -0.64
CA LYS A 471 -17.94 -7.96 0.79
C LYS A 471 -16.54 -7.61 1.33
N THR A 472 -15.51 -8.31 0.87
CA THR A 472 -14.11 -7.99 1.21
C THR A 472 -13.72 -6.59 0.71
N LEU A 473 -14.17 -6.20 -0.50
CA LEU A 473 -13.95 -4.87 -1.06
C LEU A 473 -14.78 -3.77 -0.37
N GLU A 474 -15.95 -4.09 0.19
CA GLU A 474 -16.69 -3.18 1.07
C GLU A 474 -15.86 -2.86 2.32
N VAL A 475 -15.27 -3.87 2.95
CA VAL A 475 -14.38 -3.69 4.11
C VAL A 475 -13.12 -2.89 3.73
N ALA A 476 -12.52 -3.17 2.57
CA ALA A 476 -11.36 -2.43 2.07
C ALA A 476 -11.64 -0.94 1.81
N ALA A 477 -12.84 -0.62 1.33
CA ALA A 477 -13.27 0.77 1.15
C ALA A 477 -13.62 1.44 2.50
N GLN A 478 -14.27 0.74 3.42
CA GLN A 478 -14.76 1.33 4.68
C GLN A 478 -13.71 1.43 5.78
N ARG A 479 -12.79 0.48 5.83
CA ARG A 479 -11.82 0.34 6.93
C ARG A 479 -10.40 0.11 6.43
N GLY A 480 -10.17 0.10 5.13
CA GLY A 480 -8.87 -0.17 4.53
C GLY A 480 -8.26 1.07 3.87
N THR A 481 -7.54 0.85 2.77
CA THR A 481 -6.82 1.90 2.05
C THR A 481 -7.75 2.85 1.27
N GLY A 482 -9.04 2.55 1.13
CA GLY A 482 -10.01 3.28 0.32
C GLY A 482 -10.94 4.24 1.09
N THR A 483 -10.71 4.50 2.37
CA THR A 483 -11.63 5.26 3.26
C THR A 483 -12.01 6.65 2.76
N ARG A 484 -11.15 7.29 1.97
CA ARG A 484 -11.42 8.62 1.39
C ARG A 484 -12.42 8.59 0.21
N ALA A 485 -12.85 7.41 -0.24
CA ALA A 485 -13.87 7.25 -1.27
C ALA A 485 -15.30 7.14 -0.71
N LEU A 486 -15.47 7.11 0.62
CA LEU A 486 -16.78 6.83 1.22
C LEU A 486 -17.85 7.86 0.84
N LEU A 487 -19.03 7.37 0.47
CA LEU A 487 -20.21 8.19 0.22
C LEU A 487 -21.04 8.32 1.50
N ASP A 488 -21.76 9.43 1.64
CA ASP A 488 -22.41 9.78 2.90
C ASP A 488 -23.72 9.01 3.13
N ASP A 489 -24.39 8.59 2.05
CA ASP A 489 -25.75 8.02 2.10
C ASP A 489 -25.83 6.52 1.78
N ARG A 490 -24.74 5.90 1.31
CA ARG A 490 -24.73 4.49 0.87
C ARG A 490 -23.37 3.85 0.99
N ASN A 491 -23.38 2.52 1.17
CA ASN A 491 -22.16 1.73 1.18
C ASN A 491 -21.55 1.64 -0.22
N ILE A 492 -20.22 1.61 -0.25
CA ILE A 492 -19.43 1.37 -1.45
C ILE A 492 -18.53 0.16 -1.24
N ALA A 493 -18.11 -0.44 -2.36
CA ALA A 493 -17.03 -1.40 -2.41
C ALA A 493 -15.95 -0.87 -3.35
N GLY A 494 -14.68 -1.12 -3.06
CA GLY A 494 -13.62 -0.64 -3.93
C GLY A 494 -12.23 -1.00 -3.50
N LYS A 495 -11.26 -0.68 -4.35
CA LYS A 495 -9.85 -0.99 -4.11
C LYS A 495 -8.93 0.07 -4.68
N THR A 496 -7.94 0.46 -3.88
CA THR A 496 -6.81 1.27 -4.33
C THR A 496 -5.80 0.43 -5.12
N GLY A 497 -5.21 1.03 -6.16
CA GLY A 497 -4.06 0.53 -6.88
C GLY A 497 -2.92 1.56 -6.85
N THR A 498 -1.70 1.10 -6.59
CA THR A 498 -0.49 1.91 -6.72
C THR A 498 0.61 0.99 -7.24
N HIS A 499 1.24 1.38 -8.36
CA HIS A 499 2.31 0.61 -8.97
C HIS A 499 3.64 0.81 -8.22
N GLN A 500 4.52 -0.20 -8.20
CA GLN A 500 5.77 -0.24 -7.41
C GLN A 500 6.77 0.91 -7.71
N GLY A 501 6.60 1.62 -8.83
CA GLY A 501 7.36 2.84 -9.16
C GLY A 501 6.65 4.17 -8.92
N PHE A 502 5.47 4.16 -8.27
CA PHE A 502 4.56 5.33 -8.17
C PHE A 502 4.17 5.95 -9.51
N ARG A 503 4.24 5.19 -10.61
CA ARG A 503 3.94 5.68 -11.97
C ARG A 503 2.44 5.77 -12.25
N GLU A 504 1.68 4.92 -11.58
CA GLU A 504 0.25 4.72 -11.82
C GLU A 504 -0.48 4.71 -10.47
N ALA A 505 -1.49 5.55 -10.32
CA ALA A 505 -2.36 5.59 -9.16
C ALA A 505 -3.81 5.34 -9.58
N TRP A 506 -4.48 4.43 -8.89
CA TRP A 506 -5.82 3.97 -9.23
C TRP A 506 -6.75 3.94 -8.02
N PHE A 507 -8.03 4.17 -8.28
CA PHE A 507 -9.11 3.71 -7.42
C PHE A 507 -10.26 3.20 -8.29
N ILE A 508 -10.69 1.96 -8.04
CA ILE A 508 -11.87 1.39 -8.69
C ILE A 508 -12.88 1.14 -7.59
N GLY A 509 -14.02 1.83 -7.67
CA GLY A 509 -15.10 1.75 -6.70
C GLY A 509 -16.43 1.54 -7.39
N PHE A 510 -17.36 0.92 -6.67
CA PHE A 510 -18.69 0.62 -7.17
C PHE A 510 -19.76 0.66 -6.08
N ILE A 511 -20.97 0.93 -6.54
CA ILE A 511 -22.24 0.78 -5.84
C ILE A 511 -23.06 -0.29 -6.59
N PRO A 512 -24.24 -0.72 -6.13
CA PRO A 512 -25.00 -1.76 -6.84
C PRO A 512 -25.30 -1.42 -8.31
N GLN A 513 -25.57 -0.16 -8.62
CA GLN A 513 -25.94 0.28 -9.97
C GLN A 513 -24.77 0.59 -10.89
N TYR A 514 -23.68 1.15 -10.36
CA TYR A 514 -22.60 1.70 -11.15
C TYR A 514 -21.21 1.30 -10.63
N THR A 515 -20.28 1.12 -11.57
CA THR A 515 -18.85 0.97 -11.30
C THR A 515 -18.08 2.09 -11.98
N SER A 516 -17.16 2.73 -11.24
CA SER A 516 -16.28 3.77 -11.76
C SER A 516 -14.82 3.43 -11.48
N SER A 517 -13.98 3.62 -12.50
CA SER A 517 -12.53 3.52 -12.41
C SER A 517 -11.93 4.92 -12.59
N VAL A 518 -11.10 5.32 -11.64
CA VAL A 518 -10.31 6.55 -11.66
C VAL A 518 -8.83 6.19 -11.73
N TRP A 519 -8.13 6.81 -12.66
CA TRP A 519 -6.70 6.67 -12.85
C TRP A 519 -6.02 8.04 -12.89
N ILE A 520 -4.82 8.12 -12.32
CA ILE A 520 -3.93 9.29 -12.37
C ILE A 520 -2.52 8.80 -12.72
N GLY A 521 -1.88 9.50 -13.66
CA GLY A 521 -0.55 9.18 -14.16
C GLY A 521 -0.13 10.12 -15.28
N PHE A 522 0.97 9.80 -15.95
CA PHE A 522 1.44 10.56 -17.11
C PHE A 522 0.99 9.88 -18.42
N ALA A 523 0.62 10.68 -19.42
CA ALA A 523 0.02 10.15 -20.65
C ALA A 523 1.04 9.51 -21.60
N GLU A 524 2.16 10.20 -21.81
CA GLU A 524 3.17 9.84 -22.82
C GLU A 524 4.39 9.16 -22.23
N GLU A 525 4.64 9.35 -20.93
CA GLU A 525 5.83 8.85 -20.25
C GLU A 525 5.48 8.06 -18.99
N GLN A 526 6.28 7.06 -18.66
CA GLN A 526 6.16 6.31 -17.40
C GLN A 526 6.87 7.02 -16.25
N LEU A 527 6.62 8.32 -16.10
CA LEU A 527 7.23 9.13 -15.04
C LEU A 527 6.64 8.77 -13.67
N PRO A 528 7.47 8.77 -12.61
CA PRO A 528 6.98 8.55 -11.26
C PRO A 528 6.17 9.77 -10.78
N LEU A 529 5.00 9.53 -10.18
CA LEU A 529 4.18 10.54 -9.50
C LEU A 529 4.79 10.90 -8.13
N ARG A 530 5.96 11.53 -8.17
CA ARG A 530 6.73 11.97 -7.00
C ARG A 530 6.97 13.47 -7.07
N ASN A 531 6.77 14.16 -5.95
CA ASN A 531 6.88 15.61 -5.83
C ASN A 531 6.08 16.35 -6.92
N VAL A 532 4.89 15.84 -7.26
CA VAL A 532 4.01 16.42 -8.27
C VAL A 532 3.01 17.35 -7.60
N THR A 533 2.70 18.48 -8.25
CA THR A 533 1.64 19.38 -7.78
C THR A 533 0.31 18.97 -8.40
N ILE A 534 -0.70 18.71 -7.57
CA ILE A 534 -2.06 18.33 -7.98
C ILE A 534 -3.00 19.24 -7.20
N ASN A 535 -3.92 19.92 -7.89
CA ASN A 535 -4.86 20.88 -7.28
C ASN A 535 -4.20 21.93 -6.34
N GLY A 536 -3.01 22.41 -6.69
CA GLY A 536 -2.27 23.41 -5.91
C GLY A 536 -1.55 22.88 -4.66
N GLU A 537 -1.61 21.57 -4.39
CA GLU A 537 -0.91 20.91 -3.29
C GLU A 537 0.25 20.05 -3.83
N VAL A 538 1.40 20.08 -3.15
CA VAL A 538 2.57 19.26 -3.51
C VAL A 538 2.46 17.89 -2.88
N TYR A 539 2.38 16.85 -3.71
CA TYR A 539 2.35 15.47 -3.29
C TYR A 539 3.74 14.86 -3.40
N ARG A 540 4.37 14.54 -2.26
CA ARG A 540 5.64 13.78 -2.22
C ARG A 540 5.53 12.46 -2.97
N THR A 541 4.43 11.74 -2.78
CA THR A 541 4.05 10.54 -3.54
C THR A 541 2.53 10.52 -3.77
N VAL A 542 2.11 10.18 -4.98
CA VAL A 542 0.68 9.97 -5.28
C VAL A 542 0.34 8.50 -5.10
N SER A 543 -0.69 8.22 -4.30
CA SER A 543 -1.20 6.87 -4.07
C SER A 543 -2.71 6.81 -4.33
N GLY A 544 -3.21 5.60 -4.59
CA GLY A 544 -4.62 5.37 -4.94
C GLY A 544 -5.61 5.90 -3.91
N GLY A 545 -5.26 5.86 -2.62
CA GLY A 545 -6.10 6.36 -1.54
C GLY A 545 -6.00 7.88 -1.32
N ARG A 546 -4.97 8.55 -1.83
CA ARG A 546 -4.68 9.97 -1.55
C ARG A 546 -5.20 10.90 -2.64
N VAL A 547 -5.21 10.46 -3.91
CA VAL A 547 -5.68 11.29 -5.04
C VAL A 547 -6.83 10.62 -5.80
N PRO A 548 -6.72 9.39 -6.36
CA PRO A 548 -7.83 8.78 -7.09
C PRO A 548 -9.11 8.53 -6.26
N ALA A 549 -8.99 8.13 -4.98
CA ALA A 549 -10.15 7.89 -4.12
C ALA A 549 -10.98 9.18 -3.83
N PRO A 550 -10.36 10.32 -3.45
CA PRO A 550 -11.08 11.60 -3.38
C PRO A 550 -11.71 12.04 -4.71
N ILE A 551 -11.01 11.89 -5.83
CA ILE A 551 -11.56 12.19 -7.17
C ILE A 551 -12.80 11.34 -7.45
N TRP A 552 -12.73 10.03 -7.13
CA TRP A 552 -13.85 9.12 -7.27
C TRP A 552 -15.04 9.57 -6.40
N LYS A 553 -14.81 9.96 -5.14
CA LYS A 553 -15.88 10.47 -4.26
C LYS A 553 -16.52 11.73 -4.84
N GLU A 554 -15.73 12.73 -5.19
CA GLU A 554 -16.23 14.01 -5.72
C GLU A 554 -17.11 13.80 -6.96
N PHE A 555 -16.64 12.95 -7.90
CA PHE A 555 -17.43 12.59 -9.07
C PHE A 555 -18.69 11.81 -8.72
N MET A 556 -18.57 10.80 -7.85
CA MET A 556 -19.70 9.93 -7.50
C MET A 556 -20.76 10.64 -6.66
N ASP A 557 -20.40 11.62 -5.82
CA ASP A 557 -21.36 12.46 -5.08
C ASP A 557 -22.34 13.14 -6.05
N LYS A 558 -21.89 13.56 -7.25
CA LYS A 558 -22.78 14.06 -8.31
C LYS A 558 -23.60 12.95 -8.98
N VAL A 559 -22.99 11.79 -9.25
CA VAL A 559 -23.69 10.64 -9.85
C VAL A 559 -24.85 10.16 -8.98
N ILE A 560 -24.72 10.25 -7.65
CA ILE A 560 -25.71 9.71 -6.71
C ILE A 560 -26.83 10.69 -6.31
N GLU A 561 -26.71 11.98 -6.63
CA GLU A 561 -27.61 13.05 -6.17
C GLU A 561 -29.10 12.72 -6.40
N ASP A 562 -29.43 12.18 -7.58
CA ASP A 562 -30.80 11.76 -7.96
C ASP A 562 -30.97 10.24 -8.06
N LEU A 563 -29.97 9.46 -7.61
CA LEU A 563 -29.96 8.01 -7.78
C LEU A 563 -30.56 7.32 -6.54
N PRO A 564 -31.62 6.49 -6.69
CA PRO A 564 -32.19 5.78 -5.54
C PRO A 564 -31.15 4.87 -4.88
N ILE A 565 -31.14 4.84 -3.55
CA ILE A 565 -30.31 3.89 -2.79
C ILE A 565 -30.83 2.48 -3.07
N GLN A 566 -29.95 1.60 -3.53
CA GLN A 566 -30.24 0.18 -3.71
C GLN A 566 -29.42 -0.66 -2.73
N ASN A 567 -29.97 -1.81 -2.37
CA ASN A 567 -29.22 -2.82 -1.65
C ASN A 567 -28.40 -3.67 -2.63
N TRP A 568 -27.30 -4.23 -2.14
CA TRP A 568 -26.58 -5.26 -2.89
C TRP A 568 -27.48 -6.43 -3.26
N PRO A 569 -27.18 -7.14 -4.38
CA PRO A 569 -27.84 -8.40 -4.67
C PRO A 569 -27.69 -9.37 -3.50
N THR A 570 -28.77 -10.06 -3.14
CA THR A 570 -28.79 -11.00 -2.02
C THR A 570 -27.66 -12.02 -2.16
N SER A 571 -26.83 -12.14 -1.12
CA SER A 571 -25.76 -13.14 -1.10
C SER A 571 -26.35 -14.55 -1.17
N PRO A 572 -25.70 -15.48 -1.89
CA PRO A 572 -26.08 -16.89 -1.87
C PRO A 572 -26.05 -17.47 -0.45
N SER A 573 -26.92 -18.46 -0.18
CA SER A 573 -27.09 -19.05 1.15
C SER A 573 -25.86 -19.82 1.64
N ASP A 574 -24.99 -20.24 0.73
CA ASP A 574 -23.77 -21.01 1.02
C ASP A 574 -22.51 -20.13 1.07
N ILE A 575 -22.65 -18.81 1.13
CA ILE A 575 -21.50 -17.88 1.18
C ILE A 575 -20.58 -18.14 2.39
N ASP A 576 -21.13 -18.64 3.49
CA ASP A 576 -20.38 -18.92 4.74
C ASP A 576 -19.24 -19.90 4.52
N LYS A 577 -19.32 -20.76 3.48
CA LYS A 577 -18.24 -21.68 3.09
C LYS A 577 -16.93 -20.97 2.76
N TYR A 578 -16.95 -19.67 2.43
CA TYR A 578 -15.75 -18.87 2.16
C TYR A 578 -15.15 -18.22 3.41
N TYR A 579 -15.90 -18.17 4.51
CA TYR A 579 -15.50 -17.59 5.79
C TYR A 579 -15.10 -18.66 6.81
N GLU A 580 -15.09 -19.94 6.41
CA GLU A 580 -14.54 -21.01 7.24
C GLU A 580 -13.02 -20.82 7.37
N ILE A 581 -12.51 -20.93 8.61
CA ILE A 581 -11.07 -21.00 8.87
C ILE A 581 -10.63 -22.43 8.49
N PRO A 582 -9.70 -22.61 7.55
CA PRO A 582 -9.19 -23.95 7.24
C PRO A 582 -8.47 -24.56 8.43
N THR A 583 -8.34 -25.87 8.44
CA THR A 583 -7.50 -26.59 9.42
C THR A 583 -6.26 -27.16 8.74
N GLY A 584 -5.20 -27.32 9.51
CA GLY A 584 -3.99 -28.03 9.13
C GLY A 584 -3.54 -28.96 10.25
N GLU A 585 -2.66 -29.90 9.91
CA GLU A 585 -2.02 -30.81 10.85
C GLU A 585 -0.80 -30.12 11.48
N ILE A 586 -0.71 -30.09 12.81
CA ILE A 586 0.40 -29.46 13.54
C ILE A 586 1.70 -30.24 13.25
N PRO A 587 2.76 -29.58 12.76
CA PRO A 587 4.02 -30.23 12.46
C PRO A 587 4.77 -30.66 13.74
N GLU A 588 5.68 -31.61 13.60
CA GLU A 588 6.67 -31.93 14.64
C GLU A 588 7.79 -30.90 14.59
N LEU A 589 7.84 -30.04 15.61
CA LEU A 589 8.80 -28.96 15.74
C LEU A 589 9.83 -29.24 16.84
N THR A 590 9.55 -30.18 17.74
CA THR A 590 10.44 -30.54 18.85
C THR A 590 11.74 -31.11 18.32
N GLY A 591 12.87 -30.67 18.88
CA GLY A 591 14.20 -31.10 18.47
C GLY A 591 14.75 -30.42 17.21
N LEU A 592 13.95 -29.58 16.53
CA LEU A 592 14.43 -28.75 15.43
C LEU A 592 15.17 -27.52 15.96
N ASN A 593 15.98 -26.91 15.11
CA ASN A 593 16.47 -25.55 15.36
C ASN A 593 15.31 -24.56 15.21
N VAL A 594 15.29 -23.51 16.03
CA VAL A 594 14.23 -22.49 16.07
C VAL A 594 13.96 -21.86 14.70
N LEU A 595 14.97 -21.64 13.88
CA LEU A 595 14.79 -21.06 12.54
C LEU A 595 14.02 -22.01 11.62
N ASP A 596 14.39 -23.29 11.63
CA ASP A 596 13.72 -24.33 10.83
C ASP A 596 12.29 -24.57 11.36
N ALA A 597 12.11 -24.52 12.69
CA ALA A 597 10.80 -24.66 13.32
C ALA A 597 9.86 -23.50 12.97
N GLU A 598 10.36 -22.26 12.96
CA GLU A 598 9.60 -21.10 12.52
C GLU A 598 9.21 -21.23 11.03
N GLU A 599 10.14 -21.56 10.15
CA GLU A 599 9.88 -21.77 8.72
C GLU A 599 8.82 -22.86 8.46
N ILE A 600 8.94 -24.01 9.13
CA ILE A 600 7.97 -25.11 9.01
C ILE A 600 6.60 -24.69 9.56
N SER A 601 6.56 -23.95 10.67
CA SER A 601 5.30 -23.45 11.24
C SER A 601 4.58 -22.52 10.27
N PHE A 602 5.28 -21.53 9.71
CA PHE A 602 4.68 -20.57 8.77
C PHE A 602 4.26 -21.23 7.46
N SER A 603 5.08 -22.15 6.91
CA SER A 603 4.73 -22.90 5.70
C SER A 603 3.58 -23.89 5.92
N SER A 604 3.32 -24.29 7.17
CA SER A 604 2.15 -25.07 7.60
C SER A 604 0.98 -24.18 8.06
N TYR A 605 1.08 -22.86 7.85
CA TYR A 605 0.08 -21.85 8.18
C TYR A 605 -0.21 -21.66 9.68
N PHE A 606 0.76 -21.93 10.55
CA PHE A 606 0.69 -21.69 12.01
C PHE A 606 1.60 -20.55 12.45
N LEU A 607 1.28 -19.94 13.60
CA LEU A 607 2.02 -18.82 14.16
C LEU A 607 2.94 -19.27 15.31
N PRO A 608 4.27 -19.38 15.11
CA PRO A 608 5.18 -19.75 16.18
C PRO A 608 5.44 -18.58 17.14
N ILE A 609 5.31 -18.83 18.43
CA ILE A 609 5.64 -17.89 19.52
C ILE A 609 6.83 -18.46 20.29
N VAL A 610 8.00 -17.86 20.13
CA VAL A 610 9.24 -18.36 20.73
C VAL A 610 9.42 -17.82 22.14
N ASN A 611 9.51 -18.73 23.11
CA ASN A 611 9.86 -18.47 24.50
C ASN A 611 11.23 -19.05 24.80
N LEU A 612 12.21 -18.19 25.07
CA LEU A 612 13.54 -18.62 25.45
C LEU A 612 13.56 -19.10 26.89
N VAL A 613 14.07 -20.32 27.11
CA VAL A 613 14.22 -20.94 28.43
C VAL A 613 15.66 -21.33 28.67
N ASN A 614 16.13 -21.12 29.90
CA ASN A 614 17.49 -21.52 30.27
C ASN A 614 17.57 -23.06 30.34
N SER A 615 18.47 -23.67 29.57
CA SER A 615 18.56 -25.13 29.44
C SER A 615 20.01 -25.60 29.27
N GLU A 616 20.29 -26.84 29.66
CA GLU A 616 21.56 -27.54 29.39
C GLU A 616 21.61 -28.17 27.98
N GLU A 617 20.48 -28.16 27.26
CA GLU A 617 20.37 -28.62 25.87
C GLU A 617 21.06 -27.66 24.89
N GLU A 618 21.27 -28.12 23.65
CA GLU A 618 21.89 -27.32 22.60
C GLU A 618 21.09 -26.02 22.34
N PRO A 619 21.70 -24.83 22.45
CA PRO A 619 20.98 -23.57 22.30
C PRO A 619 20.38 -23.38 20.90
N GLY A 620 19.17 -22.83 20.87
CA GLY A 620 18.36 -22.67 19.66
C GLY A 620 17.56 -23.93 19.30
N VAL A 621 17.66 -25.03 20.04
CA VAL A 621 16.81 -26.21 19.84
C VAL A 621 15.44 -26.01 20.51
N VAL A 622 14.37 -26.39 19.82
CA VAL A 622 13.01 -26.43 20.37
C VAL A 622 12.91 -27.60 21.35
N LEU A 623 12.66 -27.30 22.61
CA LEU A 623 12.52 -28.27 23.70
C LEU A 623 11.11 -28.84 23.80
N SER A 624 10.12 -28.01 23.54
CA SER A 624 8.71 -28.40 23.51
C SER A 624 7.86 -27.42 22.72
N GLN A 625 6.73 -27.92 22.24
CA GLN A 625 5.66 -27.15 21.61
C GLN A 625 4.37 -27.24 22.44
N SER A 626 3.56 -26.18 22.47
CA SER A 626 2.33 -26.13 23.26
C SER A 626 1.16 -26.95 22.72
N VAL A 627 1.24 -27.41 21.47
CA VAL A 627 0.23 -28.22 20.80
C VAL A 627 0.90 -29.47 20.26
N GLU A 628 0.30 -30.64 20.44
CA GLU A 628 0.93 -31.91 20.03
C GLU A 628 1.01 -32.03 18.50
N ALA A 629 2.10 -32.61 18.00
CA ALA A 629 2.26 -32.90 16.57
C ALA A 629 1.20 -33.90 16.10
N GLY A 630 0.65 -33.69 14.90
CA GLY A 630 -0.42 -34.51 14.33
C GLY A 630 -1.85 -34.08 14.72
N GLU A 631 -2.02 -33.09 15.59
CA GLU A 631 -3.33 -32.52 15.89
C GLU A 631 -3.84 -31.64 14.74
N GLU A 632 -5.13 -31.75 14.42
CA GLU A 632 -5.80 -30.87 13.45
C GLU A 632 -6.22 -29.57 14.14
N MET A 633 -5.64 -28.46 13.72
CA MET A 633 -5.87 -27.14 14.30
C MET A 633 -6.24 -26.11 13.24
N PRO A 634 -7.04 -25.07 13.58
CA PRO A 634 -7.30 -23.96 12.67
C PRO A 634 -6.01 -23.25 12.24
N GLU A 635 -5.91 -22.87 10.96
CA GLU A 635 -4.81 -22.04 10.46
C GLU A 635 -4.68 -20.74 11.29
N GLY A 636 -3.44 -20.29 11.52
CA GLY A 636 -3.11 -19.14 12.36
C GLY A 636 -3.12 -19.44 13.86
N THR A 637 -3.36 -20.68 14.28
CA THR A 637 -3.18 -21.10 15.68
C THR A 637 -1.76 -20.74 16.15
N GLU A 638 -1.68 -20.15 17.34
CA GLU A 638 -0.41 -19.87 18.01
C GLU A 638 0.19 -21.16 18.60
N ILE A 639 1.44 -21.44 18.23
CA ILE A 639 2.23 -22.55 18.78
C ILE A 639 3.35 -21.94 19.62
N ILE A 640 3.26 -22.09 20.94
CA ILE A 640 4.31 -21.64 21.84
C ILE A 640 5.45 -22.66 21.79
N LEU A 641 6.64 -22.22 21.41
CA LEU A 641 7.86 -23.00 21.35
C LEU A 641 8.75 -22.63 22.53
N GLU A 642 9.03 -23.57 23.42
CA GLU A 642 10.08 -23.40 24.41
C GLU A 642 11.42 -23.73 23.74
N VAL A 643 12.31 -22.74 23.65
CA VAL A 643 13.58 -22.87 22.94
C VAL A 643 14.74 -22.77 23.94
N ALA A 644 15.64 -23.74 23.88
CA ALA A 644 16.84 -23.77 24.70
C ALA A 644 17.68 -22.52 24.47
N SER A 645 18.06 -21.85 25.54
CA SER A 645 18.98 -20.71 25.53
C SER A 645 19.93 -20.81 26.71
N SER A 646 21.09 -20.19 26.59
CA SER A 646 21.94 -19.86 27.74
C SER A 646 21.89 -18.35 27.98
N PRO A 647 21.95 -17.87 29.24
CA PRO A 647 21.95 -16.44 29.58
C PRO A 647 23.28 -15.74 29.26
N LEU A 648 23.87 -16.07 28.11
CA LEU A 648 25.18 -15.60 27.66
C LEU A 648 25.02 -14.49 26.63
N SER A 649 26.05 -13.64 26.56
CA SER A 649 26.24 -12.65 25.51
C SER A 649 27.54 -12.97 24.77
N ALA A 650 27.55 -12.87 23.45
CA ALA A 650 28.71 -13.24 22.64
C ALA A 650 28.91 -12.29 21.46
N SER A 651 30.15 -12.14 21.03
CA SER A 651 30.49 -11.33 19.86
C SER A 651 30.04 -12.02 18.57
N ILE A 652 29.24 -11.32 17.76
CA ILE A 652 28.75 -11.84 16.50
C ILE A 652 29.89 -12.16 15.51
N PRO A 653 29.71 -13.17 14.64
CA PRO A 653 30.70 -13.49 13.62
C PRO A 653 30.86 -12.35 12.61
N SER A 654 32.09 -12.16 12.10
CA SER A 654 32.38 -11.15 11.10
C SER A 654 31.95 -11.62 9.71
N ILE A 655 31.04 -10.88 9.06
CA ILE A 655 30.63 -11.11 7.67
C ILE A 655 31.16 -9.95 6.82
N ALA A 656 32.11 -10.24 5.94
CA ALA A 656 32.63 -9.23 5.03
C ALA A 656 31.59 -8.90 3.93
N PRO A 657 31.46 -7.62 3.54
CA PRO A 657 30.53 -7.23 2.50
C PRO A 657 30.81 -7.97 1.19
N CYS A 658 29.76 -8.46 0.53
CA CYS A 658 29.79 -9.13 -0.77
C CYS A 658 30.61 -10.42 -0.83
N THR A 659 30.94 -11.04 0.30
CA THR A 659 31.68 -12.32 0.33
C THR A 659 30.79 -13.53 0.57
N THR A 660 29.69 -13.36 1.29
CA THR A 660 28.90 -14.45 1.87
C THR A 660 27.49 -14.41 1.32
N THR A 661 26.96 -15.54 0.87
CA THR A 661 25.54 -15.64 0.45
C THR A 661 24.62 -15.62 1.66
N LEU A 662 23.32 -15.41 1.42
CA LEU A 662 22.31 -15.50 2.49
C LEU A 662 22.34 -16.86 3.22
N GLU A 663 22.34 -17.96 2.47
CA GLU A 663 22.40 -19.33 3.00
C GLU A 663 23.69 -19.57 3.81
N GLU A 664 24.83 -19.07 3.35
CA GLU A 664 26.10 -19.17 4.08
C GLU A 664 26.07 -18.35 5.39
N ALA A 665 25.44 -17.19 5.38
CA ALA A 665 25.29 -16.34 6.56
C ALA A 665 24.34 -16.97 7.60
N GLU A 666 23.22 -17.55 7.18
CA GLU A 666 22.32 -18.31 8.06
C GLU A 666 23.03 -19.49 8.70
N ASN A 667 23.78 -20.26 7.90
CA ASN A 667 24.60 -21.37 8.42
C ASN A 667 25.67 -20.89 9.40
N LEU A 668 26.26 -19.71 9.15
CA LEU A 668 27.23 -19.10 10.06
C LEU A 668 26.59 -18.70 11.39
N PHE A 669 25.39 -18.12 11.37
CA PHE A 669 24.66 -17.77 12.59
C PHE A 669 24.11 -19.01 13.32
N LYS A 670 23.62 -20.04 12.60
CA LYS A 670 23.29 -21.36 13.18
C LYS A 670 24.49 -21.93 13.94
N LYS A 671 25.68 -21.86 13.35
CA LYS A 671 26.93 -22.29 14.01
C LYS A 671 27.30 -21.38 15.20
N PHE A 672 27.17 -20.07 15.07
CA PHE A 672 27.42 -19.12 16.17
C PHE A 672 26.54 -19.42 17.39
N MET A 673 25.24 -19.66 17.18
CA MET A 673 24.32 -20.02 18.26
C MET A 673 24.74 -21.31 18.95
N ARG A 674 25.13 -22.33 18.17
CA ARG A 674 25.68 -23.58 18.69
C ARG A 674 26.98 -23.41 19.49
N ASP A 675 27.93 -22.62 18.97
CA ASP A 675 29.27 -22.50 19.55
C ASP A 675 29.29 -21.61 20.81
N THR A 676 28.41 -20.61 20.89
CA THR A 676 28.41 -19.61 21.96
C THR A 676 27.27 -19.77 22.96
N GLY A 677 26.23 -20.50 22.58
CA GLY A 677 24.99 -20.67 23.33
C GLY A 677 24.07 -19.44 23.38
N VAL A 678 24.40 -18.40 22.60
CA VAL A 678 23.58 -17.20 22.45
C VAL A 678 22.58 -17.41 21.32
N VAL A 679 21.28 -17.29 21.60
CA VAL A 679 20.23 -17.46 20.58
C VAL A 679 19.87 -16.10 19.99
N VAL A 680 20.11 -15.90 18.70
CA VAL A 680 19.75 -14.68 17.99
C VAL A 680 18.70 -14.97 16.93
N PHE A 681 17.82 -14.00 16.70
CA PHE A 681 16.85 -14.08 15.62
C PHE A 681 17.41 -13.40 14.37
N LEU A 682 17.20 -13.99 13.20
CA LEU A 682 17.63 -13.39 11.93
C LEU A 682 16.44 -12.69 11.29
N ASN A 683 16.66 -11.46 10.84
CA ASN A 683 15.77 -10.75 9.95
C ASN A 683 16.55 -10.34 8.70
N TYR A 684 15.85 -10.01 7.62
CA TYR A 684 16.48 -9.75 6.33
C TYR A 684 15.96 -8.43 5.74
N SER A 685 16.88 -7.57 5.30
CA SER A 685 16.57 -6.50 4.37
C SER A 685 17.31 -6.78 3.06
N TYR A 686 16.72 -6.40 1.93
CA TYR A 686 17.42 -6.45 0.65
C TYR A 686 17.70 -5.02 0.17
N GLU A 687 18.88 -4.76 -0.38
CA GLU A 687 19.29 -3.44 -0.85
C GLU A 687 19.77 -3.50 -2.28
N ASN A 688 19.29 -2.54 -3.08
CA ASN A 688 19.72 -2.42 -4.46
C ASN A 688 21.17 -1.93 -4.55
N THR A 689 22.02 -2.70 -5.22
CA THR A 689 23.41 -2.32 -5.49
C THR A 689 23.75 -2.39 -6.97
N ASN A 690 24.59 -1.45 -7.40
CA ASN A 690 25.16 -1.43 -8.74
C ASN A 690 26.40 -2.34 -8.86
N ILE A 691 26.78 -3.03 -7.79
CA ILE A 691 27.96 -3.89 -7.74
C ILE A 691 27.57 -5.31 -8.10
N GLN A 692 27.72 -5.66 -9.38
CA GLN A 692 27.34 -6.97 -9.92
C GLN A 692 27.97 -8.18 -9.19
N THR A 693 29.13 -8.01 -8.55
CA THR A 693 29.78 -9.09 -7.77
C THR A 693 29.14 -9.36 -6.41
N CYS A 694 28.25 -8.47 -5.95
CA CYS A 694 27.57 -8.54 -4.67
C CYS A 694 26.18 -9.19 -4.74
N ASP A 695 25.66 -9.44 -5.94
CA ASP A 695 24.30 -9.95 -6.14
C ASP A 695 24.00 -11.21 -5.30
N GLY A 696 22.90 -11.17 -4.54
CA GLY A 696 22.48 -12.23 -3.62
C GLY A 696 23.38 -12.44 -2.39
N LYS A 697 24.30 -11.52 -2.10
CA LYS A 697 25.25 -11.62 -0.97
C LYS A 697 25.02 -10.55 0.10
N ILE A 698 25.50 -10.82 1.30
CA ILE A 698 25.37 -9.91 2.44
C ILE A 698 26.25 -8.67 2.25
N LEU A 699 25.63 -7.49 2.30
CA LEU A 699 26.28 -6.18 2.33
C LEU A 699 26.72 -5.80 3.75
N GLY A 700 25.95 -6.20 4.77
CA GLY A 700 26.25 -5.89 6.16
C GLY A 700 25.17 -6.37 7.13
N THR A 701 25.29 -5.95 8.39
CA THR A 701 24.35 -6.23 9.47
C THR A 701 24.00 -4.95 10.24
N ASN A 702 22.85 -4.89 10.91
CA ASN A 702 22.47 -3.77 11.80
C ASN A 702 23.44 -3.58 12.98
N VAL A 703 24.07 -4.67 13.42
CA VAL A 703 25.09 -4.67 14.46
C VAL A 703 26.49 -4.64 13.84
N SER A 704 27.42 -3.89 14.45
CA SER A 704 28.79 -3.81 13.99
C SER A 704 29.49 -5.18 14.12
N GLN A 705 30.40 -5.50 13.19
CA GLN A 705 31.18 -6.75 13.26
C GLN A 705 31.88 -6.88 14.62
N GLY A 706 31.72 -8.03 15.27
CA GLY A 706 32.30 -8.31 16.59
C GLY A 706 31.54 -7.69 17.78
N ALA A 707 30.43 -6.97 17.54
CA ALA A 707 29.57 -6.47 18.60
C ALA A 707 28.99 -7.62 19.44
N VAL A 708 28.83 -7.38 20.74
CA VAL A 708 28.29 -8.35 21.69
C VAL A 708 26.77 -8.32 21.63
N VAL A 709 26.15 -9.48 21.43
CA VAL A 709 24.69 -9.66 21.41
C VAL A 709 24.28 -10.67 22.48
N SER A 710 23.07 -10.51 22.99
CA SER A 710 22.44 -11.35 24.02
C SER A 710 21.37 -12.26 23.43
N SER A 711 21.05 -13.35 24.14
CA SER A 711 19.96 -14.24 23.72
C SER A 711 18.64 -13.47 23.62
N GLY A 712 17.99 -13.55 22.46
CA GLY A 712 16.77 -12.80 22.12
C GLY A 712 17.01 -11.53 21.30
N ASP A 713 18.25 -11.18 20.99
CA ASP A 713 18.58 -10.08 20.08
C ASP A 713 18.31 -10.47 18.62
N THR A 714 17.92 -9.49 17.80
CA THR A 714 17.66 -9.67 16.37
C THR A 714 18.80 -9.10 15.54
N ILE A 715 19.35 -9.93 14.65
CA ILE A 715 20.33 -9.52 13.63
C ILE A 715 19.61 -9.31 12.31
N LEU A 716 19.64 -8.08 11.80
CA LEU A 716 19.19 -7.77 10.45
C LEU A 716 20.35 -8.01 9.48
N LEU A 717 20.20 -8.97 8.55
CA LEU A 717 21.12 -9.20 7.44
C LEU A 717 20.70 -8.35 6.24
N ILE A 718 21.61 -7.52 5.75
CA ILE A 718 21.39 -6.68 4.57
C ILE A 718 21.90 -7.46 3.36
N VAL A 719 21.01 -7.88 2.47
CA VAL A 719 21.28 -8.70 1.29
C VAL A 719 21.26 -7.83 0.05
N SER A 720 22.25 -7.96 -0.83
CA SER A 720 22.25 -7.27 -2.12
C SER A 720 21.16 -7.80 -3.06
N SER A 721 20.36 -6.92 -3.66
CA SER A 721 19.52 -7.17 -4.83
C SER A 721 19.94 -6.26 -6.00
N THR A 722 19.59 -6.61 -7.24
CA THR A 722 19.86 -5.74 -8.40
C THR A 722 18.67 -4.84 -8.71
N THR A 723 18.94 -3.65 -9.25
CA THR A 723 17.95 -2.58 -9.56
C THR A 723 16.89 -2.95 -10.60
N GLU A 724 16.89 -4.17 -11.13
CA GLU A 724 15.95 -4.63 -12.15
C GLU A 724 14.97 -5.71 -11.66
N ASP A 725 15.00 -6.13 -10.37
CA ASP A 725 14.13 -7.17 -9.81
C ASP A 725 12.96 -6.65 -8.94
#